data_AF-A0A1I7TJ89-F1
#
_entry.id   AF-A0A1I7TJ89-F1
#
_cell.length_a   1.000
_cell.length_b   1.000
_cell.length_c   1.000
_cell.angle_alpha   90.00
_cell.angle_beta   90.00
_cell.angle_gamma   90.00
#
_symmetry.space_group_name_H-M   'P 1'
#
loop_
_entity.id
_entity.type
_entity.pdbx_description
1 polymer ?
#
loop_
_entity_poly.entity_id
_entity_poly.type
_entity_poly.pdbx_seq_one_letter_code
_entity_poly.pdbx_strand_id
1 'polypeptide(L)'
;MIRHRVNHPVSVVYEVLPVEVIPASPPREFVRTKDKVLASKNRSNSSGPLLPFYADGVYHNRSCYEEKLHALEEEYGTLMQSLWSHITGPDRRVAFTEIVSYVVTSTELFAFISDVAFEEDVKVPMGIIDNFEIHVSKTKDVIKNGKVKLENFAKLLDFRDDIVKHMQWTYRFKQVEKDRDHRDAFDRYCPYDNDWLCGSIISGDVKTNDTTCAMYQMLSRMTQINNTHERLEILAAFDGTDITDNDSIRLPIPNLPKNADCLLNGLRSRESVMENVNSKAFAALEEEYSNTSEFEFIRIHADLVTLQVDIRKKKKVLALMAPASDESKCVAIHMIIGILSILETQLLISQSAYAPFVDKKHGIYGVVFPRDIYQLAAKIHSMTTLSTCTGLPLDPSIEEELDNLRSKVREFSKKFYSEHEANCEKTYAGRIEICPAFEDRYLCFPLVPSYFPQDMLERATIMIKHLHWEHFDQDRLNFQLHVVRQGRFFWPDNLPDLCFNVYDDIVAFTSNFTDVMPSCFVERVLHELSPPWHIYSFYHFAGAEIVRHIHKVIVQQKSVPSDAAILAEMRTTFNEIFGNTLIYGRRANQLARDISNIVKEEIEGYDYRNEYGDRKPAVARLIALSIALSLDYSYRQLQGRQDLCEVIPEESADVPRNRIRVERKEYLKLYPTSNGCKHITRDTIRVVKVLYKPGKKCKETSCTGHDNSTPYLLLHPNLARLPILPKTFIN
;
A
#
# COMPACT_ATOMS: atom_id res chain seq x y z
N MET A 1 -27.45 35.94 58.37
CA MET A 1 -28.50 36.61 57.58
C MET A 1 -29.03 35.60 56.57
N ILE A 2 -30.07 34.81 56.83
CA ILE A 2 -31.51 35.13 56.98
C ILE A 2 -32.09 35.69 55.66
N ARG A 3 -32.66 34.81 54.81
CA ARG A 3 -34.10 34.62 54.40
C ARG A 3 -34.50 35.50 53.19
N HIS A 4 -35.33 35.12 52.21
CA HIS A 4 -36.50 34.22 52.08
C HIS A 4 -36.54 33.60 50.65
N ARG A 5 -36.91 32.31 50.37
CA ARG A 5 -38.23 31.62 50.36
C ARG A 5 -39.32 32.33 49.53
N VAL A 6 -40.24 31.74 48.76
CA VAL A 6 -40.63 30.41 48.22
C VAL A 6 -41.94 30.68 47.42
N ASN A 7 -42.32 29.80 46.47
CA ASN A 7 -43.67 29.52 45.87
C ASN A 7 -43.59 29.54 44.33
N HIS A 8 -44.20 28.67 43.52
CA HIS A 8 -44.91 27.39 43.60
C HIS A 8 -45.06 26.90 42.12
N PRO A 9 -45.53 25.67 41.84
CA PRO A 9 -45.41 25.02 40.53
C PRO A 9 -46.47 25.50 39.54
N VAL A 10 -46.08 25.62 38.26
CA VAL A 10 -47.04 25.73 37.16
C VAL A 10 -47.24 24.34 36.58
N SER A 11 -48.37 23.74 36.93
CA SER A 11 -48.97 22.63 36.20
C SER A 11 -49.44 23.17 34.85
N VAL A 12 -48.77 22.80 33.76
CA VAL A 12 -49.35 22.93 32.41
C VAL A 12 -49.99 21.60 32.08
N VAL A 13 -51.31 21.58 32.16
CA VAL A 13 -52.17 20.57 31.54
C VAL A 13 -52.05 20.79 30.04
N TYR A 14 -51.43 19.85 29.32
CA TYR A 14 -51.65 19.73 27.89
C TYR A 14 -52.79 18.74 27.68
N GLU A 15 -53.85 19.23 27.03
CA GLU A 15 -54.93 18.43 26.47
C GLU A 15 -54.34 17.30 25.62
N VAL A 16 -54.74 16.07 25.94
CA VAL A 16 -54.52 14.90 25.11
C VAL A 16 -55.41 15.06 23.88
N LEU A 17 -54.83 15.55 22.79
CA LEU A 17 -55.38 15.29 21.46
C LEU A 17 -55.10 13.82 21.13
N PRO A 18 -56.06 13.08 20.54
CA PRO A 18 -55.84 11.70 20.16
C PRO A 18 -54.77 11.67 19.06
N VAL A 19 -53.56 11.25 19.42
CA VAL A 19 -52.54 10.88 18.45
C VAL A 19 -53.05 9.60 17.80
N GLU A 20 -53.42 9.70 16.52
CA GLU A 20 -53.53 8.54 15.65
C GLU A 20 -52.24 7.74 15.80
N VAL A 21 -52.37 6.51 16.29
CA VAL A 21 -51.31 5.52 16.27
C VAL A 21 -51.05 5.21 14.80
N ILE A 22 -50.12 5.94 14.20
CA ILE A 22 -49.51 5.54 12.92
C ILE A 22 -48.61 4.36 13.29
N PRO A 23 -48.88 3.14 12.79
CA PRO A 23 -48.00 2.02 13.07
C PRO A 23 -46.61 2.31 12.51
N ALA A 24 -45.60 2.24 13.39
CA ALA A 24 -44.20 2.32 13.02
C ALA A 24 -43.89 1.24 11.98
N SER A 25 -43.42 1.66 10.82
CA SER A 25 -42.95 0.73 9.78
C SER A 25 -41.57 0.20 10.18
N PRO A 26 -41.34 -1.13 10.16
CA PRO A 26 -40.02 -1.71 10.41
C PRO A 26 -39.03 -1.34 9.28
N PRO A 27 -37.70 -1.38 9.53
CA PRO A 27 -36.71 -1.21 8.47
C PRO A 27 -36.86 -2.37 7.49
N ARG A 28 -37.34 -2.05 6.27
CA ARG A 28 -37.72 -2.94 5.16
C ARG A 28 -37.88 -4.42 5.53
N GLU A 29 -39.12 -4.84 5.79
CA GLU A 29 -39.53 -6.15 5.27
C GLU A 29 -39.27 -6.15 3.75
N PHE A 30 -38.80 -7.27 3.19
CA PHE A 30 -38.87 -7.54 1.76
C PHE A 30 -40.35 -7.64 1.34
N VAL A 31 -41.05 -6.51 1.31
CA VAL A 31 -42.39 -6.39 0.79
C VAL A 31 -42.32 -5.39 -0.34
N ARG A 32 -42.02 -5.91 -1.54
CA ARG A 32 -42.48 -5.27 -2.77
C ARG A 32 -44.00 -5.19 -2.64
N THR A 33 -44.55 -4.00 -2.45
CA THR A 33 -46.00 -3.81 -2.48
C THR A 33 -46.54 -4.37 -3.79
N LYS A 34 -47.51 -5.29 -3.70
CA LYS A 34 -48.18 -5.97 -4.84
C LYS A 34 -48.58 -5.00 -5.97
N ASP A 35 -48.79 -3.73 -5.65
CA ASP A 35 -49.21 -2.68 -6.58
C ASP A 35 -48.11 -2.27 -7.58
N LYS A 36 -46.81 -2.45 -7.26
CA LYS A 36 -45.71 -2.17 -8.22
C LYS A 36 -45.42 -3.33 -9.17
N VAL A 37 -45.73 -4.57 -8.79
CA VAL A 37 -45.68 -5.74 -9.69
C VAL A 37 -46.77 -5.65 -10.76
N LEU A 38 -47.93 -5.07 -10.42
CA LEU A 38 -49.02 -4.81 -11.38
C LEU A 38 -48.69 -3.71 -12.40
N ALA A 39 -47.86 -2.73 -12.03
CA ALA A 39 -47.40 -1.70 -12.98
C ALA A 39 -46.47 -2.26 -14.07
N SER A 40 -45.67 -3.30 -13.77
CA SER A 40 -44.84 -4.00 -14.76
C SER A 40 -45.65 -4.88 -15.71
N LYS A 41 -46.81 -5.40 -15.29
CA LYS A 41 -47.71 -6.20 -16.15
C LYS A 41 -48.30 -5.41 -17.31
N ASN A 42 -48.43 -4.09 -17.18
CA ASN A 42 -49.06 -3.23 -18.21
C ASN A 42 -48.07 -2.57 -19.18
N ARG A 43 -46.78 -2.90 -19.11
CA ARG A 43 -45.77 -2.46 -20.10
C ARG A 43 -44.93 -3.64 -20.58
N SER A 44 -45.57 -4.66 -21.16
CA SER A 44 -44.87 -5.69 -21.92
C SER A 44 -45.47 -5.78 -23.33
N ASN A 45 -44.87 -5.03 -24.25
CA ASN A 45 -44.89 -5.29 -25.69
C ASN A 45 -43.69 -4.58 -26.33
N SER A 46 -42.49 -5.00 -25.95
CA SER A 46 -41.29 -4.81 -26.77
C SER A 46 -40.38 -6.02 -26.56
N SER A 47 -40.60 -7.04 -27.39
CA SER A 47 -39.68 -8.16 -27.58
C SER A 47 -38.36 -7.64 -28.13
N GLY A 48 -37.38 -7.37 -27.27
CA GLY A 48 -35.98 -7.24 -27.68
C GLY A 48 -35.42 -8.60 -28.13
N PRO A 49 -34.49 -8.63 -29.10
CA PRO A 49 -33.98 -9.89 -29.63
C PRO A 49 -33.14 -10.62 -28.58
N LEU A 50 -33.52 -11.87 -28.30
CA LEU A 50 -32.69 -12.86 -27.61
C LEU A 50 -31.54 -13.27 -28.55
N LEU A 51 -30.30 -13.26 -28.06
CA LEU A 51 -29.10 -13.61 -28.83
C LEU A 51 -28.21 -14.64 -28.08
N PRO A 52 -27.33 -15.38 -28.78
CA PRO A 52 -27.35 -16.85 -28.78
C PRO A 52 -26.08 -17.52 -28.20
N PHE A 53 -25.51 -17.02 -27.10
CA PHE A 53 -24.32 -17.64 -26.47
C PHE A 53 -24.61 -18.43 -25.17
N TYR A 54 -25.89 -18.69 -24.89
CA TYR A 54 -26.36 -19.75 -23.98
C TYR A 54 -27.36 -20.66 -24.71
N ALA A 55 -27.07 -20.95 -25.98
CA ALA A 55 -27.96 -21.69 -26.86
C ALA A 55 -27.83 -23.22 -26.77
N ASP A 56 -27.23 -23.74 -25.69
CA ASP A 56 -27.33 -25.17 -25.35
C ASP A 56 -27.84 -25.32 -23.91
N GLY A 57 -29.17 -25.46 -23.80
CA GLY A 57 -29.92 -25.93 -22.63
C GLY A 57 -29.78 -25.06 -21.37
N VAL A 58 -30.77 -24.31 -20.90
CA VAL A 58 -32.16 -24.68 -20.68
C VAL A 58 -32.96 -23.39 -20.59
N TYR A 59 -34.03 -23.26 -21.39
CA TYR A 59 -35.10 -22.31 -21.09
C TYR A 59 -35.83 -22.80 -19.82
N HIS A 60 -35.22 -22.57 -18.65
CA HIS A 60 -35.91 -22.80 -17.39
C HIS A 60 -36.86 -21.63 -17.14
N ASN A 61 -38.13 -22.02 -17.11
CA ASN A 61 -39.33 -21.34 -16.69
C ASN A 61 -39.10 -19.96 -16.03
N ARG A 62 -39.67 -18.90 -16.61
CA ARG A 62 -39.66 -17.53 -16.02
C ARG A 62 -40.10 -17.51 -14.55
N SER A 63 -40.99 -18.41 -14.16
CA SER A 63 -41.45 -18.57 -12.77
C SER A 63 -40.34 -18.99 -11.81
N CYS A 64 -39.42 -19.86 -12.23
CA CYS A 64 -38.33 -20.38 -11.39
C CYS A 64 -37.28 -19.30 -11.03
N TYR A 65 -37.03 -18.35 -11.94
CA TYR A 65 -36.09 -17.24 -11.70
C TYR A 65 -36.61 -16.29 -10.60
N GLU A 66 -37.85 -15.82 -10.75
CA GLU A 66 -38.44 -14.84 -9.81
C GLU A 66 -38.68 -15.49 -8.44
N GLU A 67 -39.11 -16.75 -8.41
CA GLU A 67 -39.25 -17.55 -7.19
C GLU A 67 -37.92 -17.70 -6.45
N LYS A 68 -36.83 -18.05 -7.15
CA LYS A 68 -35.50 -18.18 -6.53
C LYS A 68 -34.95 -16.86 -6.00
N LEU A 69 -35.09 -15.78 -6.77
CA LEU A 69 -34.65 -14.45 -6.35
C LEU A 69 -35.40 -14.00 -5.09
N HIS A 70 -36.72 -14.18 -5.07
CA HIS A 70 -37.56 -13.85 -3.91
C HIS A 70 -37.21 -14.73 -2.70
N ALA A 71 -36.99 -16.03 -2.90
CA ALA A 71 -36.55 -16.92 -1.82
C ALA A 71 -35.21 -16.48 -1.22
N LEU A 72 -34.23 -16.13 -2.06
CA LEU A 72 -32.95 -15.60 -1.61
C LEU A 72 -33.09 -14.26 -0.86
N GLU A 73 -33.91 -13.35 -1.36
CA GLU A 73 -34.27 -12.10 -0.70
C GLU A 73 -34.80 -12.36 0.72
N GLU A 74 -35.77 -13.28 0.88
CA GLU A 74 -36.32 -13.69 2.18
C GLU A 74 -35.27 -14.36 3.09
N GLU A 75 -34.43 -15.24 2.55
CA GLU A 75 -33.41 -15.93 3.32
C GLU A 75 -32.34 -14.97 3.85
N TYR A 76 -31.83 -14.07 3.01
CA TYR A 76 -30.89 -13.03 3.44
C TYR A 76 -31.52 -12.06 4.43
N GLY A 77 -32.79 -11.67 4.24
CA GLY A 77 -33.53 -10.87 5.21
C GLY A 77 -33.61 -11.56 6.59
N THR A 78 -33.91 -12.86 6.60
CA THR A 78 -33.97 -13.67 7.83
C THR A 78 -32.60 -13.77 8.51
N LEU A 79 -31.53 -13.98 7.74
CA LEU A 79 -30.16 -14.00 8.25
C LEU A 79 -29.79 -12.69 8.95
N MET A 80 -30.08 -11.55 8.32
CA MET A 80 -29.80 -10.24 8.87
C MET A 80 -30.60 -9.97 10.16
N GLN A 81 -31.89 -10.28 10.18
CA GLN A 81 -32.70 -10.16 11.41
C GLN A 81 -32.17 -11.04 12.54
N SER A 82 -31.73 -12.27 12.23
CA SER A 82 -31.12 -13.17 13.21
C SER A 82 -29.80 -12.64 13.77
N LEU A 83 -28.99 -11.95 12.97
CA LEU A 83 -27.72 -11.38 13.44
C LEU A 83 -27.93 -10.27 14.45
N TRP A 84 -28.90 -9.38 14.18
CA TRP A 84 -29.14 -8.19 15.00
C TRP A 84 -29.88 -8.49 16.30
N SER A 85 -30.62 -9.58 16.34
CA SER A 85 -31.32 -10.05 17.54
C SER A 85 -30.45 -10.95 18.43
N HIS A 86 -29.26 -11.35 17.98
CA HIS A 86 -28.39 -12.28 18.72
C HIS A 86 -27.20 -11.57 19.38
N ILE A 87 -27.06 -11.75 20.69
CA ILE A 87 -25.88 -11.30 21.45
C ILE A 87 -25.21 -12.54 22.05
N THR A 88 -23.98 -12.84 21.61
CA THR A 88 -23.21 -13.97 22.13
C THR A 88 -22.58 -13.67 23.49
N GLY A 89 -22.28 -14.73 24.25
CA GLY A 89 -21.49 -14.65 25.49
C GLY A 89 -20.11 -14.00 25.27
N PRO A 90 -19.51 -13.37 26.30
CA PRO A 90 -18.25 -12.60 26.20
C PRO A 90 -17.10 -13.30 25.47
N ASP A 91 -16.96 -14.62 25.67
CA ASP A 91 -15.94 -15.49 25.10
C ASP A 91 -16.04 -15.66 23.57
N ARG A 92 -17.23 -15.44 23.00
CA ARG A 92 -17.50 -15.65 21.56
C ARG A 92 -17.66 -14.37 20.76
N ARG A 93 -17.66 -13.21 21.41
CA ARG A 93 -17.99 -11.93 20.77
C ARG A 93 -17.03 -11.55 19.66
N VAL A 94 -15.73 -11.83 19.80
CA VAL A 94 -14.75 -11.53 18.74
C VAL A 94 -15.05 -12.36 17.49
N ALA A 95 -15.23 -13.67 17.63
CA ALA A 95 -15.60 -14.54 16.51
C ALA A 95 -16.95 -14.14 15.89
N PHE A 96 -17.91 -13.71 16.72
CA PHE A 96 -19.19 -13.22 16.23
C PHE A 96 -19.06 -11.92 15.41
N THR A 97 -18.12 -11.03 15.72
CA THR A 97 -17.86 -9.85 14.87
C THR A 97 -17.41 -10.21 13.45
N GLU A 98 -16.70 -11.32 13.29
CA GLU A 98 -16.28 -11.83 11.98
C GLU A 98 -17.46 -12.41 11.22
N ILE A 99 -18.37 -13.10 11.93
CA ILE A 99 -19.63 -13.59 11.37
C ILE A 99 -20.47 -12.42 10.85
N VAL A 100 -20.60 -11.35 11.65
CA VAL A 100 -21.29 -10.12 11.21
C VAL A 100 -20.63 -9.57 9.95
N SER A 101 -19.30 -9.43 9.92
CA SER A 101 -18.60 -8.92 8.73
C SER A 101 -18.86 -9.80 7.50
N TYR A 102 -18.74 -11.11 7.63
CA TYR A 102 -18.92 -12.06 6.54
C TYR A 102 -20.35 -12.07 5.97
N VAL A 103 -21.36 -12.16 6.85
CA VAL A 103 -22.76 -12.23 6.42
C VAL A 103 -23.23 -10.90 5.82
N VAL A 104 -22.84 -9.77 6.41
CA VAL A 104 -23.23 -8.44 5.90
C VAL A 104 -22.59 -8.19 4.53
N THR A 105 -21.32 -8.54 4.33
CA THR A 105 -20.69 -8.45 3.00
C THR A 105 -21.39 -9.33 1.97
N SER A 106 -21.71 -10.59 2.31
CA SER A 106 -22.45 -11.48 1.41
C SER A 106 -23.83 -10.92 1.04
N THR A 107 -24.54 -10.38 2.02
CA THR A 107 -25.88 -9.80 1.83
C THR A 107 -25.82 -8.55 0.95
N GLU A 108 -24.84 -7.68 1.18
CA GLU A 108 -24.68 -6.44 0.40
C GLU A 108 -24.29 -6.73 -1.05
N LEU A 109 -23.47 -7.77 -1.32
CA LEU A 109 -23.18 -8.23 -2.69
C LEU A 109 -24.46 -8.68 -3.40
N PHE A 110 -25.29 -9.47 -2.73
CA PHE A 110 -26.57 -9.94 -3.29
C PHE A 110 -27.56 -8.78 -3.51
N ALA A 111 -27.66 -7.85 -2.56
CA ALA A 111 -28.50 -6.67 -2.67
C ALA A 111 -28.06 -5.80 -3.86
N PHE A 112 -26.77 -5.56 -4.01
CA PHE A 112 -26.23 -4.75 -5.10
C PHE A 112 -26.56 -5.31 -6.49
N ILE A 113 -26.36 -6.61 -6.71
CA ILE A 113 -26.68 -7.22 -8.02
C ILE A 113 -28.19 -7.24 -8.29
N SER A 114 -29.00 -7.42 -7.25
CA SER A 114 -30.46 -7.36 -7.35
C SER A 114 -30.96 -5.95 -7.71
N ASP A 115 -30.35 -4.91 -7.13
CA ASP A 115 -30.62 -3.51 -7.47
C ASP A 115 -30.24 -3.20 -8.92
N VAL A 116 -29.05 -3.62 -9.39
CA VAL A 116 -28.63 -3.43 -10.79
C VAL A 116 -29.62 -4.10 -11.75
N ALA A 117 -30.06 -5.31 -11.43
CA ALA A 117 -31.05 -6.04 -12.23
C ALA A 117 -32.38 -5.28 -12.33
N PHE A 118 -32.84 -4.72 -11.21
CA PHE A 118 -34.09 -3.97 -11.16
C PHE A 118 -34.02 -2.62 -11.89
N GLU A 119 -33.00 -1.81 -11.57
CA GLU A 119 -32.85 -0.45 -12.11
C GLU A 119 -32.58 -0.43 -13.62
N GLU A 120 -31.82 -1.41 -14.13
CA GLU A 120 -31.47 -1.48 -15.55
C GLU A 120 -32.43 -2.37 -16.36
N ASP A 121 -33.48 -2.91 -15.74
CA ASP A 121 -34.42 -3.87 -16.33
C ASP A 121 -33.68 -5.04 -17.02
N VAL A 122 -32.71 -5.61 -16.31
CA VAL A 122 -31.87 -6.72 -16.79
C VAL A 122 -31.99 -7.94 -15.88
N LYS A 123 -31.88 -9.13 -16.46
CA LYS A 123 -31.84 -10.36 -15.67
C LYS A 123 -30.43 -10.68 -15.24
N VAL A 124 -30.27 -11.03 -13.96
CA VAL A 124 -29.05 -11.65 -13.44
C VAL A 124 -28.88 -13.03 -14.09
N PRO A 125 -27.68 -13.44 -14.51
CA PRO A 125 -27.43 -14.81 -14.96
C PRO A 125 -27.82 -15.83 -13.89
N MET A 126 -28.54 -16.90 -14.29
CA MET A 126 -28.99 -17.96 -13.38
C MET A 126 -27.82 -18.59 -12.59
N GLY A 127 -26.65 -18.76 -13.20
CA GLY A 127 -25.48 -19.31 -12.52
C GLY A 127 -25.03 -18.48 -11.31
N ILE A 128 -25.18 -17.15 -11.35
CA ILE A 128 -24.88 -16.27 -10.20
C ILE A 128 -25.91 -16.51 -9.09
N ILE A 129 -27.19 -16.62 -9.43
CA ILE A 129 -28.29 -16.89 -8.48
C ILE A 129 -28.10 -18.26 -7.81
N ASP A 130 -27.82 -19.31 -8.61
CA ASP A 130 -27.59 -20.66 -8.11
C ASP A 130 -26.37 -20.71 -7.17
N ASN A 131 -25.31 -19.96 -7.48
CA ASN A 131 -24.15 -19.82 -6.60
C ASN A 131 -24.52 -19.18 -5.25
N PHE A 132 -25.34 -18.12 -5.25
CA PHE A 132 -25.84 -17.49 -4.02
C PHE A 132 -26.71 -18.45 -3.20
N GLU A 133 -27.58 -19.24 -3.84
CA GLU A 133 -28.40 -20.26 -3.18
C GLU A 133 -27.56 -21.31 -2.44
N ILE A 134 -26.52 -21.83 -3.11
CA ILE A 134 -25.57 -22.75 -2.49
C ILE A 134 -24.82 -22.05 -1.34
N HIS A 135 -24.46 -20.78 -1.52
CA HIS A 135 -23.69 -20.03 -0.54
C HIS A 135 -24.48 -19.69 0.72
N VAL A 136 -25.75 -19.31 0.62
CA VAL A 136 -26.60 -19.01 1.79
C VAL A 136 -26.68 -20.19 2.75
N SER A 137 -26.75 -21.42 2.23
CA SER A 137 -26.69 -22.63 3.04
C SER A 137 -25.38 -22.74 3.82
N LYS A 138 -24.24 -22.45 3.18
CA LYS A 138 -22.92 -22.41 3.86
C LYS A 138 -22.85 -21.29 4.89
N THR A 139 -23.44 -20.13 4.61
CA THR A 139 -23.50 -19.00 5.54
C THR A 139 -24.26 -19.38 6.82
N LYS A 140 -25.39 -20.08 6.69
CA LYS A 140 -26.15 -20.64 7.83
C LYS A 140 -25.28 -21.59 8.66
N ASP A 141 -24.49 -22.46 8.02
CA ASP A 141 -23.58 -23.37 8.71
C ASP A 141 -22.45 -22.63 9.45
N VAL A 142 -21.88 -21.57 8.85
CA VAL A 142 -20.85 -20.72 9.49
C VAL A 142 -21.39 -20.04 10.75
N ILE A 143 -22.61 -19.49 10.68
CA ILE A 143 -23.30 -18.89 11.84
C ILE A 143 -23.48 -19.93 12.94
N LYS A 144 -23.99 -21.12 12.58
CA LYS A 144 -24.24 -22.22 13.53
C LYS A 144 -22.95 -22.71 14.20
N ASN A 145 -21.87 -22.84 13.44
CA ASN A 145 -20.58 -23.34 13.92
C ASN A 145 -19.76 -22.26 14.65
N GLY A 146 -20.13 -20.98 14.53
CA GLY A 146 -19.47 -19.88 15.21
C GLY A 146 -18.06 -19.58 14.72
N LYS A 147 -17.68 -20.04 13.51
CA LYS A 147 -16.31 -19.94 13.01
C LYS A 147 -16.29 -19.54 11.54
N VAL A 148 -15.70 -18.38 11.27
CA VAL A 148 -15.37 -17.91 9.92
C VAL A 148 -13.93 -18.32 9.60
N LYS A 149 -13.66 -18.59 8.33
CA LYS A 149 -12.32 -18.88 7.80
C LYS A 149 -12.05 -18.03 6.58
N LEU A 150 -10.78 -17.97 6.19
CA LEU A 150 -10.33 -17.08 5.12
C LEU A 150 -10.88 -17.52 3.75
N GLU A 151 -11.07 -18.82 3.56
CA GLU A 151 -11.75 -19.42 2.39
C GLU A 151 -13.18 -18.90 2.19
N ASN A 152 -13.88 -18.53 3.27
CA ASN A 152 -15.24 -17.96 3.17
C ASN A 152 -15.19 -16.56 2.55
N PHE A 153 -14.23 -15.73 2.95
CA PHE A 153 -14.03 -14.39 2.38
C PHE A 153 -13.48 -14.45 0.95
N ALA A 154 -12.60 -15.42 0.65
CA ALA A 154 -12.15 -15.68 -0.71
C ALA A 154 -13.32 -15.94 -1.67
N LYS A 155 -14.33 -16.71 -1.22
CA LYS A 155 -15.56 -16.96 -2.00
C LYS A 155 -16.37 -15.68 -2.26
N LEU A 156 -16.34 -14.69 -1.36
CA LEU A 156 -17.02 -13.42 -1.58
C LEU A 156 -16.36 -12.60 -2.69
N LEU A 157 -15.04 -12.70 -2.88
CA LEU A 157 -14.37 -12.11 -4.04
C LEU A 157 -14.81 -12.78 -5.35
N ASP A 158 -15.09 -14.09 -5.36
CA ASP A 158 -15.65 -14.77 -6.54
C ASP A 158 -17.01 -14.17 -6.92
N PHE A 159 -17.89 -13.97 -5.93
CA PHE A 159 -19.18 -13.30 -6.17
C PHE A 159 -19.01 -11.89 -6.69
N ARG A 160 -18.08 -11.12 -6.12
CA ARG A 160 -17.77 -9.78 -6.59
C ARG A 160 -17.32 -9.81 -8.06
N ASP A 161 -16.43 -10.72 -8.43
CA ASP A 161 -15.94 -10.84 -9.81
C ASP A 161 -17.07 -11.19 -10.79
N ASP A 162 -17.98 -12.11 -10.40
CA ASP A 162 -19.16 -12.46 -11.18
C ASP A 162 -20.11 -11.26 -11.38
N ILE A 163 -20.33 -10.47 -10.32
CA ILE A 163 -21.14 -9.25 -10.35
C ILE A 163 -20.53 -8.20 -11.28
N VAL A 164 -19.22 -7.95 -11.14
CA VAL A 164 -18.49 -6.97 -11.93
C VAL A 164 -18.46 -7.36 -13.41
N LYS A 165 -18.27 -8.65 -13.71
CA LYS A 165 -18.37 -9.19 -15.07
C LYS A 165 -19.78 -9.02 -15.65
N HIS A 166 -20.82 -9.22 -14.84
CA HIS A 166 -22.20 -8.97 -15.26
C HIS A 166 -22.44 -7.48 -15.57
N MET A 167 -21.95 -6.56 -14.72
CA MET A 167 -22.05 -5.11 -14.97
C MET A 167 -21.34 -4.71 -16.26
N GLN A 168 -20.10 -5.16 -16.45
CA GLN A 168 -19.34 -4.93 -17.67
C GLN A 168 -20.16 -5.35 -18.89
N TRP A 169 -20.86 -6.49 -18.82
CA TRP A 169 -21.73 -6.94 -19.90
C TRP A 169 -23.00 -6.15 -20.12
N THR A 170 -23.67 -5.80 -19.03
CA THR A 170 -24.88 -5.00 -19.10
C THR A 170 -24.60 -3.62 -19.70
N TYR A 171 -23.50 -2.97 -19.31
CA TYR A 171 -23.21 -1.60 -19.73
C TYR A 171 -22.44 -1.50 -21.04
N ARG A 172 -21.51 -2.41 -21.31
CA ARG A 172 -20.64 -2.33 -22.49
C ARG A 172 -21.09 -3.21 -23.64
N PHE A 173 -21.32 -4.50 -23.37
CA PHE A 173 -21.57 -5.50 -24.42
C PHE A 173 -22.97 -5.40 -25.05
N LYS A 174 -23.97 -4.89 -24.32
CA LYS A 174 -25.28 -4.56 -24.90
C LYS A 174 -25.23 -3.38 -25.88
N GLN A 175 -24.25 -2.48 -25.75
CA GLN A 175 -24.16 -1.28 -26.59
C GLN A 175 -23.29 -1.51 -27.84
N VAL A 176 -22.33 -2.44 -27.80
CA VAL A 176 -21.36 -2.69 -28.87
C VAL A 176 -21.47 -4.14 -29.36
N GLU A 177 -22.38 -4.40 -30.32
CA GLU A 177 -22.64 -5.75 -30.86
C GLU A 177 -21.47 -6.35 -31.68
N LYS A 178 -20.45 -5.57 -32.08
CA LYS A 178 -19.56 -5.94 -33.19
C LYS A 178 -18.17 -6.51 -32.89
N ASP A 179 -17.57 -6.34 -31.71
CA ASP A 179 -16.17 -6.76 -31.47
C ASP A 179 -15.98 -7.62 -30.21
N ARG A 180 -16.38 -8.90 -30.23
CA ARG A 180 -16.35 -9.77 -29.04
C ARG A 180 -15.07 -10.60 -28.86
N ASP A 181 -14.28 -10.83 -29.91
CA ASP A 181 -13.31 -11.95 -29.94
C ASP A 181 -11.93 -11.73 -29.29
N HIS A 182 -11.65 -10.57 -28.66
CA HIS A 182 -10.29 -10.25 -28.19
C HIS A 182 -10.15 -9.87 -26.70
N ARG A 183 -11.18 -10.06 -25.86
CA ARG A 183 -11.25 -9.37 -24.54
C ARG A 183 -10.74 -10.15 -23.33
N ASP A 184 -10.62 -11.48 -23.41
CA ASP A 184 -9.96 -12.27 -22.35
C ASP A 184 -8.42 -12.03 -22.29
N ALA A 185 -7.89 -11.13 -23.12
CA ALA A 185 -6.47 -10.85 -23.26
C ALA A 185 -5.92 -9.85 -22.22
N PHE A 186 -6.76 -9.02 -21.59
CA PHE A 186 -6.33 -7.87 -20.80
C PHE A 186 -6.21 -8.18 -19.30
N ASP A 187 -5.04 -7.88 -18.73
CA ASP A 187 -4.77 -8.05 -17.30
C ASP A 187 -5.21 -6.81 -16.51
N ARG A 188 -5.90 -7.02 -15.38
CA ARG A 188 -6.41 -5.97 -14.46
C ARG A 188 -5.82 -6.17 -13.07
N TYR A 189 -5.39 -5.09 -12.43
CA TYR A 189 -4.73 -5.11 -11.12
C TYR A 189 -5.64 -4.60 -10.00
N CYS A 190 -5.94 -5.49 -9.07
CA CYS A 190 -6.83 -5.24 -7.93
C CYS A 190 -6.10 -5.51 -6.59
N PRO A 191 -5.23 -4.61 -6.12
CA PRO A 191 -4.47 -4.83 -4.88
C PRO A 191 -5.33 -4.81 -3.63
N TYR A 192 -6.40 -3.98 -3.63
CA TYR A 192 -7.27 -3.81 -2.47
C TYR A 192 -7.92 -5.13 -2.04
N ASP A 193 -8.32 -5.97 -2.98
CA ASP A 193 -8.99 -7.25 -2.70
C ASP A 193 -8.13 -8.17 -1.84
N ASN A 194 -6.85 -8.23 -2.18
CA ASN A 194 -5.89 -9.11 -1.54
C ASN A 194 -5.54 -8.58 -0.13
N ASP A 195 -5.43 -7.26 0.02
CA ASP A 195 -5.23 -6.61 1.32
C ASP A 195 -6.45 -6.74 2.24
N TRP A 196 -7.66 -6.64 1.67
CA TRP A 196 -8.93 -6.85 2.37
C TRP A 196 -9.04 -8.30 2.83
N LEU A 197 -8.81 -9.27 1.93
CA LEU A 197 -8.86 -10.69 2.23
C LEU A 197 -7.93 -11.04 3.39
N CYS A 198 -6.65 -10.71 3.27
CA CYS A 198 -5.66 -10.96 4.33
C CYS A 198 -5.95 -10.22 5.65
N GLY A 199 -6.84 -9.22 5.65
CA GLY A 199 -7.26 -8.47 6.83
C GLY A 199 -8.67 -8.79 7.34
N SER A 200 -9.38 -9.73 6.72
CA SER A 200 -10.80 -10.00 6.99
C SER A 200 -11.05 -10.78 8.28
N ILE A 201 -10.06 -11.53 8.77
CA ILE A 201 -10.12 -12.28 10.04
C ILE A 201 -9.45 -11.46 11.12
N ILE A 202 -10.17 -11.26 12.23
CA ILE A 202 -9.80 -10.41 13.36
C ILE A 202 -9.40 -11.27 14.58
N SER A 203 -10.02 -12.45 14.72
CA SER A 203 -9.93 -13.34 15.85
C SER A 203 -8.98 -14.52 15.56
N GLY A 204 -7.94 -14.64 16.40
CA GLY A 204 -7.23 -15.89 16.65
C GLY A 204 -6.04 -16.28 15.75
N ASP A 205 -4.95 -16.68 16.41
CA ASP A 205 -4.30 -18.01 16.43
C ASP A 205 -4.30 -18.86 15.13
N VAL A 206 -3.68 -18.37 14.04
CA VAL A 206 -3.32 -19.20 12.88
C VAL A 206 -1.81 -19.16 12.63
N LYS A 207 -1.07 -19.96 13.40
CA LYS A 207 0.41 -20.09 13.39
C LYS A 207 1.10 -20.37 12.04
N THR A 208 0.38 -20.45 10.92
CA THR A 208 0.95 -20.59 9.57
C THR A 208 0.25 -19.72 8.52
N ASN A 209 -1.08 -19.58 8.55
CA ASN A 209 -1.79 -18.72 7.59
C ASN A 209 -1.59 -17.23 7.92
N ASP A 210 -1.44 -16.87 9.21
CA ASP A 210 -1.21 -15.48 9.59
C ASP A 210 0.12 -14.96 9.07
N THR A 211 1.17 -15.81 9.09
CA THR A 211 2.50 -15.38 8.63
C THR A 211 2.55 -15.21 7.12
N THR A 212 1.94 -16.12 6.34
CA THR A 212 1.90 -16.02 4.87
C THR A 212 1.07 -14.81 4.42
N CYS A 213 -0.11 -14.60 4.99
CA CYS A 213 -0.93 -13.42 4.72
C CYS A 213 -0.25 -12.12 5.17
N ALA A 214 0.43 -12.11 6.33
CA ALA A 214 1.19 -10.96 6.80
C ALA A 214 2.41 -10.66 5.91
N MET A 215 3.11 -11.69 5.42
CA MET A 215 4.21 -11.54 4.45
C MET A 215 3.70 -10.94 3.13
N TYR A 216 2.59 -11.46 2.61
CA TYR A 216 1.95 -10.91 1.41
C TYR A 216 1.59 -9.43 1.62
N GLN A 217 0.85 -9.12 2.69
CA GLN A 217 0.44 -7.76 3.01
C GLN A 217 1.67 -6.87 3.14
N MET A 218 2.72 -7.33 3.83
CA MET A 218 3.93 -6.52 4.01
C MET A 218 4.61 -6.18 2.67
N LEU A 219 4.77 -7.17 1.78
CA LEU A 219 5.36 -6.93 0.46
C LEU A 219 4.47 -6.00 -0.36
N SER A 220 3.20 -6.35 -0.53
CA SER A 220 2.30 -5.61 -1.41
C SER A 220 2.11 -4.16 -0.97
N ARG A 221 1.88 -3.94 0.33
CA ARG A 221 1.71 -2.60 0.89
C ARG A 221 2.94 -1.72 0.73
N MET A 222 4.13 -2.26 1.03
CA MET A 222 5.37 -1.51 0.88
C MET A 222 5.66 -1.17 -0.58
N THR A 223 5.43 -2.11 -1.50
CA THR A 223 5.61 -1.86 -2.94
C THR A 223 4.61 -0.83 -3.45
N GLN A 224 3.32 -0.92 -3.06
CA GLN A 224 2.31 0.09 -3.40
C GLN A 224 2.74 1.49 -2.95
N ILE A 225 3.23 1.64 -1.71
CA ILE A 225 3.69 2.92 -1.16
C ILE A 225 4.94 3.43 -1.90
N ASN A 226 5.86 2.55 -2.27
CA ASN A 226 7.03 2.89 -3.07
C ASN A 226 6.64 3.34 -4.49
N ASN A 227 5.73 2.63 -5.17
CA ASN A 227 5.24 3.01 -6.49
C ASN A 227 4.53 4.38 -6.44
N THR A 228 3.76 4.66 -5.38
CA THR A 228 3.22 6.00 -5.12
C THR A 228 4.33 7.04 -5.02
N HIS A 229 5.39 6.76 -4.25
CA HIS A 229 6.50 7.67 -4.08
C HIS A 229 7.25 7.94 -5.40
N GLU A 230 7.57 6.89 -6.15
CA GLU A 230 8.28 6.98 -7.42
C GLU A 230 7.47 7.77 -8.45
N ARG A 231 6.14 7.59 -8.50
CA ARG A 231 5.26 8.41 -9.34
C ARG A 231 5.31 9.90 -8.98
N LEU A 232 5.37 10.25 -7.69
CA LEU A 232 5.56 11.64 -7.26
C LEU A 232 6.94 12.17 -7.65
N GLU A 233 8.00 11.39 -7.46
CA GLU A 233 9.35 11.77 -7.89
C GLU A 233 9.44 11.98 -9.40
N ILE A 234 8.72 11.19 -10.19
CA ILE A 234 8.63 11.33 -11.65
C ILE A 234 7.98 12.67 -12.02
N LEU A 235 6.86 13.05 -11.38
CA LEU A 235 6.23 14.35 -11.59
C LEU A 235 7.18 15.49 -11.22
N ALA A 236 7.79 15.43 -10.04
CA ALA A 236 8.72 16.46 -9.60
C ALA A 236 9.94 16.59 -10.54
N ALA A 237 10.51 15.46 -10.95
CA ALA A 237 11.66 15.43 -11.86
C ALA A 237 11.32 16.02 -13.24
N PHE A 238 10.07 15.92 -13.68
CA PHE A 238 9.61 16.56 -14.92
C PHE A 238 9.84 18.06 -14.89
N ASP A 239 9.41 18.71 -13.80
CA ASP A 239 9.56 20.15 -13.58
C ASP A 239 10.90 20.54 -12.96
N GLY A 240 11.77 19.54 -12.75
CA GLY A 240 13.09 19.70 -12.14
C GLY A 240 13.02 20.22 -10.73
N THR A 241 11.87 20.03 -10.12
CA THR A 241 11.70 20.08 -8.69
C THR A 241 12.32 18.81 -8.14
N ASP A 242 13.27 18.95 -7.21
CA ASP A 242 13.78 17.79 -6.51
C ASP A 242 13.02 17.65 -5.20
N ILE A 243 12.37 16.50 -5.00
CA ILE A 243 11.80 16.13 -3.70
C ILE A 243 12.91 15.59 -2.79
N THR A 244 14.09 16.21 -2.83
CA THR A 244 15.22 15.94 -1.93
C THR A 244 14.97 16.57 -0.57
N ASP A 245 14.03 16.01 0.19
CA ASP A 245 13.92 16.27 1.63
C ASP A 245 13.36 15.05 2.38
N ASN A 246 13.81 13.86 1.95
CA ASN A 246 13.53 12.60 2.64
C ASN A 246 14.63 12.27 3.65
N ASP A 247 14.69 13.09 4.69
CA ASP A 247 15.42 12.90 5.95
C ASP A 247 14.91 11.68 6.76
N SER A 248 14.49 10.60 6.11
CA SER A 248 14.01 9.38 6.76
C SER A 248 14.78 8.18 6.22
N ILE A 249 15.51 7.52 7.14
CA ILE A 249 16.13 6.23 6.89
C ILE A 249 15.03 5.24 6.49
N ARG A 250 15.17 4.63 5.31
CA ARG A 250 14.21 3.64 4.81
C ARG A 250 14.73 2.26 5.15
N LEU A 251 13.97 1.52 5.95
CA LEU A 251 14.38 0.18 6.36
C LEU A 251 13.99 -0.84 5.30
N PRO A 252 14.83 -1.85 5.06
CA PRO A 252 14.41 -2.98 4.25
C PRO A 252 13.27 -3.75 4.95
N ILE A 253 12.51 -4.47 4.14
CA ILE A 253 11.62 -5.52 4.62
C ILE A 253 12.49 -6.62 5.27
N PRO A 254 12.10 -7.21 6.41
CA PRO A 254 12.80 -8.36 6.99
C PRO A 254 12.96 -9.48 5.96
N ASN A 255 14.02 -10.28 6.00
CA ASN A 255 14.26 -11.33 4.99
C ASN A 255 13.71 -12.71 5.37
N LEU A 256 13.57 -13.06 6.66
CA LEU A 256 13.06 -14.37 7.11
C LEU A 256 12.25 -14.32 8.43
N PRO A 257 11.14 -13.59 8.48
CA PRO A 257 10.31 -13.47 9.66
C PRO A 257 9.54 -14.76 9.95
N LYS A 258 9.44 -15.12 11.22
CA LYS A 258 8.71 -16.29 11.73
C LYS A 258 7.48 -15.90 12.56
N ASN A 259 7.25 -14.61 12.78
CA ASN A 259 6.18 -14.09 13.64
C ASN A 259 5.30 -13.08 12.88
N ALA A 260 4.00 -13.39 12.74
CA ALA A 260 3.03 -12.57 12.01
C ALA A 260 2.75 -11.23 12.71
N ASP A 261 2.63 -11.21 14.03
CA ASP A 261 2.39 -9.97 14.79
C ASP A 261 3.56 -9.01 14.64
N CYS A 262 4.80 -9.53 14.70
CA CYS A 262 6.00 -8.72 14.48
C CYS A 262 6.07 -8.19 13.05
N LEU A 263 5.65 -8.97 12.06
CA LEU A 263 5.55 -8.52 10.67
C LEU A 263 4.57 -7.37 10.51
N LEU A 264 3.36 -7.50 11.06
CA LEU A 264 2.34 -6.47 10.98
C LEU A 264 2.73 -5.21 11.76
N ASN A 265 3.42 -5.36 12.90
CA ASN A 265 3.95 -4.23 13.64
C ASN A 265 5.09 -3.53 12.87
N GLY A 266 6.00 -4.31 12.28
CA GLY A 266 7.09 -3.79 11.45
C GLY A 266 6.59 -3.14 10.16
N LEU A 267 5.52 -3.66 9.57
CA LEU A 267 4.80 -3.04 8.46
C LEU A 267 4.25 -1.67 8.90
N ARG A 268 3.47 -1.59 9.98
CA ARG A 268 2.92 -0.31 10.48
C ARG A 268 3.97 0.75 10.75
N SER A 269 5.10 0.33 11.32
CA SER A 269 6.26 1.20 11.59
C SER A 269 6.82 1.79 10.29
N ARG A 270 7.00 0.95 9.27
CA ARG A 270 7.50 1.35 7.94
C ARG A 270 6.49 2.15 7.13
N GLU A 271 5.21 1.75 7.13
CA GLU A 271 4.10 2.49 6.50
C GLU A 271 4.04 3.91 7.06
N SER A 272 4.06 4.09 8.39
CA SER A 272 4.00 5.43 8.99
C SER A 272 5.15 6.35 8.56
N VAL A 273 6.37 5.81 8.43
CA VAL A 273 7.51 6.59 7.93
C VAL A 273 7.31 6.99 6.48
N MET A 274 6.87 6.05 5.64
CA MET A 274 6.70 6.29 4.21
C MET A 274 5.46 7.12 3.88
N GLU A 275 4.39 7.03 4.65
CA GLU A 275 3.20 7.89 4.55
C GLU A 275 3.56 9.34 4.83
N ASN A 276 4.42 9.60 5.82
CA ASN A 276 4.93 10.95 6.09
C ASN A 276 5.81 11.46 4.94
N VAL A 277 6.66 10.60 4.38
CA VAL A 277 7.45 10.91 3.17
C VAL A 277 6.53 11.29 2.00
N ASN A 278 5.52 10.48 1.72
CA ASN A 278 4.58 10.74 0.63
C ASN A 278 3.73 12.00 0.90
N SER A 279 3.32 12.23 2.15
CA SER A 279 2.59 13.44 2.53
C SER A 279 3.37 14.72 2.25
N LYS A 280 4.68 14.73 2.55
CA LYS A 280 5.56 15.85 2.19
C LYS A 280 5.71 16.01 0.68
N ALA A 281 5.86 14.90 -0.05
CA ALA A 281 5.95 14.91 -1.50
C ALA A 281 4.67 15.46 -2.15
N PHE A 282 3.49 15.02 -1.69
CA PHE A 282 2.21 15.61 -2.11
C PHE A 282 2.15 17.10 -1.81
N ALA A 283 2.50 17.53 -0.59
CA ALA A 283 2.48 18.94 -0.22
C ALA A 283 3.43 19.81 -1.06
N ALA A 284 4.60 19.26 -1.44
CA ALA A 284 5.56 19.95 -2.29
C ALA A 284 5.06 20.15 -3.73
N LEU A 285 4.20 19.24 -4.22
CA LEU A 285 3.69 19.25 -5.59
C LEU A 285 2.28 19.81 -5.73
N GLU A 286 1.56 20.02 -4.61
CA GLU A 286 0.15 20.43 -4.63
C GLU A 286 -0.10 21.74 -5.39
N GLU A 287 0.76 22.74 -5.22
CA GLU A 287 0.60 24.05 -5.87
C GLU A 287 0.67 23.95 -7.40
N GLU A 288 1.57 23.11 -7.91
CA GLU A 288 1.85 22.97 -9.34
C GLU A 288 0.95 21.92 -10.02
N TYR A 289 0.64 20.83 -9.32
CA TYR A 289 0.02 19.64 -9.92
C TYR A 289 -1.41 19.33 -9.46
N SER A 290 -1.99 20.07 -8.52
CA SER A 290 -3.31 19.75 -7.92
C SER A 290 -4.45 19.52 -8.92
N ASN A 291 -4.38 20.12 -10.10
CA ASN A 291 -5.38 20.02 -11.17
C ASN A 291 -5.03 19.02 -12.29
N THR A 292 -3.95 18.25 -12.14
CA THR A 292 -3.53 17.25 -13.14
C THR A 292 -4.13 15.88 -12.83
N SER A 293 -4.43 15.13 -13.88
CA SER A 293 -5.02 13.79 -13.77
C SER A 293 -4.06 12.78 -13.12
N GLU A 294 -2.77 12.94 -13.35
CA GLU A 294 -1.67 12.14 -12.85
C GLU A 294 -1.57 12.27 -11.33
N PHE A 295 -1.56 13.51 -10.85
CA PHE A 295 -1.51 13.78 -9.42
C PHE A 295 -2.77 13.31 -8.71
N GLU A 296 -3.94 13.52 -9.32
CA GLU A 296 -5.19 13.01 -8.77
C GLU A 296 -5.24 11.48 -8.73
N PHE A 297 -4.75 10.81 -9.79
CA PHE A 297 -4.62 9.35 -9.84
C PHE A 297 -3.75 8.83 -8.69
N ILE A 298 -2.56 9.40 -8.48
CA ILE A 298 -1.67 8.99 -7.38
C ILE A 298 -2.36 9.22 -6.02
N ARG A 299 -2.95 10.41 -5.83
CA ARG A 299 -3.56 10.81 -4.56
C ARG A 299 -4.74 9.94 -4.19
N ILE A 300 -5.69 9.72 -5.11
CA ILE A 300 -6.89 8.94 -4.81
C ILE A 300 -6.57 7.48 -4.49
N HIS A 301 -5.57 6.89 -5.16
CA HIS A 301 -5.11 5.53 -4.84
C HIS A 301 -4.46 5.45 -3.45
N ALA A 302 -3.64 6.44 -3.06
CA ALA A 302 -3.05 6.51 -1.72
C ALA A 302 -4.12 6.72 -0.63
N ASP A 303 -5.11 7.56 -0.91
CA ASP A 303 -6.24 7.85 -0.02
C ASP A 303 -7.14 6.61 0.21
N LEU A 304 -7.47 5.88 -0.86
CA LEU A 304 -8.25 4.64 -0.78
C LEU A 304 -7.55 3.56 0.07
N VAL A 305 -6.25 3.44 -0.14
CA VAL A 305 -5.36 2.59 0.65
C VAL A 305 -5.43 2.96 2.14
N THR A 306 -5.34 4.25 2.45
CA THR A 306 -5.39 4.76 3.84
C THR A 306 -6.74 4.45 4.48
N LEU A 307 -7.84 4.71 3.75
CA LEU A 307 -9.19 4.42 4.21
C LEU A 307 -9.39 2.92 4.51
N GLN A 308 -8.85 2.03 3.67
CA GLN A 308 -8.90 0.58 3.91
C GLN A 308 -8.21 0.19 5.22
N VAL A 309 -7.02 0.77 5.46
CA VAL A 309 -6.26 0.53 6.71
C VAL A 309 -7.06 1.03 7.90
N ASP A 310 -7.69 2.20 7.81
CA ASP A 310 -8.47 2.80 8.90
C ASP A 310 -9.72 2.00 9.24
N ILE A 311 -10.45 1.52 8.23
CA ILE A 311 -11.60 0.63 8.42
C ILE A 311 -11.18 -0.64 9.15
N ARG A 312 -10.09 -1.30 8.70
CA ARG A 312 -9.56 -2.52 9.34
C ARG A 312 -9.13 -2.26 10.78
N LYS A 313 -8.40 -1.17 11.04
CA LYS A 313 -8.01 -0.75 12.39
C LYS A 313 -9.23 -0.56 13.28
N LYS A 314 -10.26 0.13 12.79
CA LYS A 314 -11.51 0.38 13.52
C LYS A 314 -12.27 -0.92 13.83
N LYS A 315 -12.45 -1.80 12.85
CA LYS A 315 -13.06 -3.13 13.07
C LYS A 315 -12.28 -3.94 14.12
N LYS A 316 -10.94 -3.99 14.01
CA LYS A 316 -10.08 -4.69 14.97
C LYS A 316 -10.20 -4.14 16.39
N VAL A 317 -10.17 -2.82 16.56
CA VAL A 317 -10.32 -2.19 17.88
C VAL A 317 -11.69 -2.52 18.48
N LEU A 318 -12.77 -2.41 17.70
CA LEU A 318 -14.13 -2.70 18.17
C LEU A 318 -14.31 -4.18 18.55
N ALA A 319 -13.79 -5.10 17.73
CA ALA A 319 -13.83 -6.53 18.01
C ALA A 319 -13.08 -6.87 19.31
N LEU A 320 -11.92 -6.26 19.55
CA LEU A 320 -11.16 -6.44 20.79
C LEU A 320 -11.84 -5.81 22.02
N MET A 321 -12.70 -4.80 21.83
CA MET A 321 -13.52 -4.21 22.90
C MET A 321 -14.78 -5.03 23.23
N ALA A 322 -15.27 -5.85 22.30
CA ALA A 322 -16.54 -6.55 22.43
C ALA A 322 -16.61 -7.51 23.65
N PRO A 323 -15.57 -8.30 24.00
CA PRO A 323 -15.61 -9.22 25.14
C PRO A 323 -15.92 -8.53 26.48
N ALA A 324 -15.40 -7.32 26.69
CA ALA A 324 -15.55 -6.57 27.94
C ALA A 324 -16.77 -5.63 27.97
N SER A 325 -17.51 -5.55 26.87
CA SER A 325 -18.61 -4.59 26.70
C SER A 325 -19.92 -5.07 27.34
N ASP A 326 -20.79 -4.14 27.72
CA ASP A 326 -22.18 -4.46 28.06
C ASP A 326 -22.99 -4.77 26.79
N GLU A 327 -24.21 -5.30 26.94
CA GLU A 327 -25.04 -5.70 25.81
C GLU A 327 -25.34 -4.56 24.83
N SER A 328 -25.63 -3.36 25.34
CA SER A 328 -25.92 -2.20 24.50
C SER A 328 -24.72 -1.79 23.66
N LYS A 329 -23.52 -1.75 24.26
CA LYS A 329 -22.28 -1.49 23.53
C LYS A 329 -21.94 -2.59 22.54
N CYS A 330 -22.24 -3.86 22.86
CA CYS A 330 -22.05 -4.97 21.92
C CYS A 330 -22.93 -4.83 20.68
N VAL A 331 -24.22 -4.49 20.86
CA VAL A 331 -25.11 -4.18 19.73
C VAL A 331 -24.51 -3.07 18.89
N ALA A 332 -24.05 -1.99 19.51
CA ALA A 332 -23.43 -0.88 18.79
C ALA A 332 -22.16 -1.28 18.03
N ILE A 333 -21.29 -2.09 18.64
CA ILE A 333 -20.11 -2.66 17.99
C ILE A 333 -20.49 -3.47 16.76
N HIS A 334 -21.47 -4.37 16.87
CA HIS A 334 -21.92 -5.19 15.74
C HIS A 334 -22.52 -4.34 14.62
N MET A 335 -23.31 -3.31 14.96
CA MET A 335 -23.84 -2.34 13.98
C MET A 335 -22.72 -1.64 13.22
N ILE A 336 -21.71 -1.10 13.92
CA ILE A 336 -20.59 -0.40 13.28
C ILE A 336 -19.85 -1.36 12.34
N ILE A 337 -19.55 -2.59 12.78
CA ILE A 337 -18.87 -3.58 11.94
C ILE A 337 -19.72 -3.93 10.71
N GLY A 338 -21.03 -4.05 10.85
CA GLY A 338 -21.96 -4.22 9.74
C GLY A 338 -21.88 -3.07 8.74
N ILE A 339 -22.02 -1.82 9.19
CA ILE A 339 -21.95 -0.63 8.31
C ILE A 339 -20.60 -0.55 7.59
N LEU A 340 -19.50 -0.81 8.30
CA LEU A 340 -18.16 -0.84 7.69
C LEU A 340 -18.02 -1.97 6.66
N SER A 341 -18.74 -3.08 6.82
CA SER A 341 -18.76 -4.20 5.86
C SER A 341 -19.59 -3.88 4.63
N ILE A 342 -20.68 -3.11 4.77
CA ILE A 342 -21.43 -2.54 3.64
C ILE A 342 -20.49 -1.63 2.82
N LEU A 343 -19.81 -0.72 3.50
CA LEU A 343 -18.87 0.22 2.88
C LEU A 343 -17.74 -0.53 2.14
N GLU A 344 -17.09 -1.51 2.78
CA GLU A 344 -16.07 -2.34 2.13
C GLU A 344 -16.62 -3.05 0.89
N THR A 345 -17.85 -3.55 0.93
CA THR A 345 -18.48 -4.21 -0.22
C THR A 345 -18.62 -3.26 -1.41
N GLN A 346 -19.07 -2.03 -1.16
CA GLN A 346 -19.19 -0.99 -2.19
C GLN A 346 -17.81 -0.60 -2.76
N LEU A 347 -16.76 -0.55 -1.92
CA LEU A 347 -15.39 -0.31 -2.36
C LEU A 347 -14.82 -1.48 -3.18
N LEU A 348 -15.05 -2.73 -2.76
CA LEU A 348 -14.63 -3.94 -3.50
C LEU A 348 -15.23 -3.99 -4.91
N ILE A 349 -16.49 -3.60 -5.07
CA ILE A 349 -17.16 -3.53 -6.37
C ILE A 349 -16.56 -2.40 -7.22
N SER A 350 -16.54 -1.17 -6.69
CA SER A 350 -16.10 0.00 -7.45
C SER A 350 -14.63 -0.06 -7.87
N GLN A 351 -13.73 -0.54 -7.00
CA GLN A 351 -12.32 -0.67 -7.32
C GLN A 351 -12.03 -1.79 -8.29
N SER A 352 -12.85 -2.85 -8.32
CA SER A 352 -12.74 -3.86 -9.37
C SER A 352 -13.19 -3.30 -10.72
N ALA A 353 -14.23 -2.48 -10.75
CA ALA A 353 -14.68 -1.83 -11.99
C ALA A 353 -13.61 -0.87 -12.51
N TYR A 354 -13.04 -0.05 -11.63
CA TYR A 354 -11.98 0.91 -11.94
C TYR A 354 -10.56 0.33 -11.83
N ALA A 355 -10.41 -1.00 -11.76
CA ALA A 355 -9.11 -1.62 -11.60
C ALA A 355 -8.16 -1.18 -12.73
N PRO A 356 -6.96 -0.66 -12.44
CA PRO A 356 -5.99 -0.34 -13.47
C PRO A 356 -5.68 -1.54 -14.37
N PHE A 357 -5.37 -1.27 -15.63
CA PHE A 357 -4.80 -2.24 -16.54
C PHE A 357 -3.30 -2.40 -16.26
N VAL A 358 -2.77 -3.58 -16.57
CA VAL A 358 -1.33 -3.84 -16.44
C VAL A 358 -0.77 -4.43 -17.73
N ASP A 359 0.26 -3.79 -18.27
CA ASP A 359 0.93 -4.27 -19.47
C ASP A 359 2.45 -4.07 -19.43
N LYS A 360 3.15 -4.70 -20.38
CA LYS A 360 4.62 -4.72 -20.45
C LYS A 360 5.29 -3.41 -20.85
N LYS A 361 4.58 -2.45 -21.47
CA LYS A 361 5.11 -1.15 -21.90
C LYS A 361 4.74 -0.04 -20.91
N HIS A 362 3.47 0.04 -20.55
CA HIS A 362 2.90 1.14 -19.77
C HIS A 362 2.86 0.88 -18.26
N GLY A 363 3.13 -0.37 -17.84
CA GLY A 363 3.04 -0.78 -16.44
C GLY A 363 1.60 -0.75 -15.96
N ILE A 364 1.38 -0.22 -14.76
CA ILE A 364 0.05 -0.04 -14.18
C ILE A 364 -0.53 1.31 -14.64
N TYR A 365 -1.60 1.27 -15.41
CA TYR A 365 -2.22 2.46 -16.01
C TYR A 365 -3.75 2.38 -15.97
N GLY A 366 -4.44 3.52 -16.07
CA GLY A 366 -5.90 3.52 -16.04
C GLY A 366 -6.50 4.91 -15.96
N VAL A 367 -7.71 5.00 -15.42
CA VAL A 367 -8.40 6.27 -15.19
C VAL A 367 -8.46 6.58 -13.70
N VAL A 368 -8.59 7.86 -13.36
CA VAL A 368 -8.73 8.32 -11.98
C VAL A 368 -9.96 7.68 -11.33
N PHE A 369 -9.77 7.09 -10.14
CA PHE A 369 -10.88 6.56 -9.35
C PHE A 369 -11.83 7.69 -8.92
N PRO A 370 -13.17 7.49 -8.96
CA PRO A 370 -14.11 8.57 -8.63
C PRO A 370 -13.96 9.09 -7.20
N ARG A 371 -13.57 10.37 -7.08
CA ARG A 371 -13.35 11.03 -5.78
C ARG A 371 -14.63 11.04 -4.91
N ASP A 372 -15.80 11.19 -5.51
CA ASP A 372 -17.09 11.19 -4.81
C ASP A 372 -17.32 9.91 -4.01
N ILE A 373 -16.98 8.74 -4.58
CA ILE A 373 -17.12 7.44 -3.90
C ILE A 373 -16.21 7.40 -2.67
N TYR A 374 -14.96 7.83 -2.82
CA TYR A 374 -14.01 7.90 -1.70
C TYR A 374 -14.50 8.86 -0.61
N GLN A 375 -14.94 10.07 -0.97
CA GLN A 375 -15.40 11.07 -0.01
C GLN A 375 -16.61 10.60 0.78
N LEU A 376 -17.58 9.96 0.12
CA LEU A 376 -18.74 9.37 0.79
C LEU A 376 -18.32 8.24 1.73
N ALA A 377 -17.44 7.34 1.28
CA ALA A 377 -16.94 6.26 2.13
C ALA A 377 -16.19 6.82 3.36
N ALA A 378 -15.29 7.79 3.18
CA ALA A 378 -14.58 8.44 4.28
C ALA A 378 -15.54 9.14 5.26
N LYS A 379 -16.59 9.80 4.74
CA LYS A 379 -17.64 10.44 5.54
C LYS A 379 -18.40 9.42 6.38
N ILE A 380 -18.91 8.34 5.79
CA ILE A 380 -19.61 7.25 6.51
C ILE A 380 -18.69 6.62 7.56
N HIS A 381 -17.42 6.37 7.22
CA HIS A 381 -16.43 5.89 8.18
C HIS A 381 -16.28 6.84 9.38
N SER A 382 -16.29 8.16 9.17
CA SER A 382 -16.21 9.14 10.26
C SER A 382 -17.49 9.20 11.12
N MET A 383 -18.67 9.03 10.52
CA MET A 383 -19.98 9.12 11.19
C MET A 383 -20.29 7.91 12.09
N THR A 384 -19.71 6.75 11.80
CA THR A 384 -19.99 5.50 12.53
C THR A 384 -19.30 5.50 13.90
N THR A 385 -20.05 5.72 14.98
CA THR A 385 -19.52 5.77 16.35
C THR A 385 -20.41 4.98 17.29
N LEU A 386 -19.91 4.64 18.49
CA LEU A 386 -20.72 3.97 19.51
C LEU A 386 -21.97 4.79 19.91
N SER A 387 -21.94 6.11 19.75
CA SER A 387 -23.08 7.00 20.03
C SER A 387 -24.09 7.12 18.90
N THR A 388 -23.67 6.92 17.64
CA THR A 388 -24.56 7.05 16.47
C THR A 388 -25.12 5.71 16.00
N CYS A 389 -24.44 4.60 16.33
CA CYS A 389 -24.83 3.26 15.92
C CYS A 389 -25.42 2.47 17.09
N THR A 390 -26.51 2.92 17.69
CA THR A 390 -27.03 2.33 18.95
C THR A 390 -27.93 1.11 18.76
N GLY A 391 -28.37 0.84 17.53
CA GLY A 391 -29.25 -0.27 17.19
C GLY A 391 -29.97 -0.04 15.87
N LEU A 392 -31.07 -0.77 15.66
CA LEU A 392 -31.98 -0.53 14.54
C LEU A 392 -33.25 0.21 15.01
N PRO A 393 -33.82 1.11 14.18
CA PRO A 393 -33.34 1.54 12.85
C PRO A 393 -32.01 2.32 12.94
N LEU A 394 -31.26 2.33 11.83
CA LEU A 394 -30.01 3.09 11.76
C LEU A 394 -30.27 4.60 11.87
N ASP A 395 -29.23 5.35 12.25
CA ASP A 395 -29.27 6.80 12.16
C ASP A 395 -29.61 7.22 10.71
N PRO A 396 -30.68 8.01 10.48
CA PRO A 396 -31.12 8.39 9.13
C PRO A 396 -30.02 9.05 8.30
N SER A 397 -29.09 9.77 8.95
CA SER A 397 -27.97 10.41 8.25
C SER A 397 -26.96 9.39 7.74
N ILE A 398 -26.74 8.28 8.48
CA ILE A 398 -25.86 7.20 8.01
C ILE A 398 -26.54 6.44 6.88
N GLU A 399 -27.84 6.16 7.01
CA GLU A 399 -28.62 5.45 6.00
C GLU A 399 -28.69 6.22 4.67
N GLU A 400 -28.94 7.53 4.72
CA GLU A 400 -28.95 8.41 3.55
C GLU A 400 -27.60 8.39 2.80
N GLU A 401 -26.48 8.47 3.52
CA GLU A 401 -25.15 8.45 2.91
C GLU A 401 -24.78 7.08 2.33
N LEU A 402 -25.21 5.98 2.98
CA LEU A 402 -25.04 4.62 2.44
C LEU A 402 -25.81 4.44 1.12
N ASP A 403 -27.04 4.94 1.04
CA ASP A 403 -27.84 4.89 -0.18
C ASP A 403 -27.24 5.76 -1.29
N ASN A 404 -26.70 6.93 -0.93
CA ASN A 404 -25.96 7.77 -1.86
C ASN A 404 -24.69 7.05 -2.38
N LEU A 405 -23.93 6.39 -1.49
CA LEU A 405 -22.77 5.60 -1.88
C LEU A 405 -23.13 4.49 -2.87
N ARG A 406 -24.17 3.69 -2.58
CA ARG A 406 -24.65 2.62 -3.48
C ARG A 406 -25.02 3.17 -4.86
N SER A 407 -25.75 4.29 -4.88
CA SER A 407 -26.13 4.96 -6.12
C SER A 407 -24.91 5.42 -6.92
N LYS A 408 -23.94 6.07 -6.27
CA LYS A 408 -22.71 6.55 -6.88
C LYS A 408 -21.85 5.42 -7.42
N VAL A 409 -21.70 4.31 -6.68
CA VAL A 409 -20.98 3.14 -7.17
C VAL A 409 -21.59 2.60 -8.46
N ARG A 410 -22.92 2.49 -8.56
CA ARG A 410 -23.59 2.07 -9.79
C ARG A 410 -23.38 3.07 -10.93
N GLU A 411 -23.62 4.36 -10.67
CA GLU A 411 -23.47 5.45 -11.64
C GLU A 411 -22.07 5.47 -12.26
N PHE A 412 -21.03 5.46 -11.43
CA PHE A 412 -19.66 5.51 -11.90
C PHE A 412 -19.20 4.19 -12.55
N SER A 413 -19.64 3.03 -12.03
CA SER A 413 -19.32 1.74 -12.68
C SER A 413 -19.91 1.68 -14.09
N LYS A 414 -21.16 2.15 -14.26
CA LYS A 414 -21.79 2.29 -15.57
C LYS A 414 -20.97 3.19 -16.48
N LYS A 415 -20.60 4.39 -15.99
CA LYS A 415 -19.77 5.35 -16.73
C LYS A 415 -18.45 4.74 -17.19
N PHE A 416 -17.73 4.06 -16.31
CA PHE A 416 -16.47 3.40 -16.65
C PHE A 416 -16.61 2.42 -17.81
N TYR A 417 -17.59 1.51 -17.71
CA TYR A 417 -17.79 0.49 -18.74
C TYR A 417 -18.35 1.04 -20.05
N SER A 418 -19.13 2.11 -20.02
CA SER A 418 -19.67 2.73 -21.23
C SER A 418 -18.68 3.67 -21.92
N GLU A 419 -17.81 4.37 -21.18
CA GLU A 419 -17.01 5.48 -21.71
C GLU A 419 -15.50 5.23 -21.65
N HIS A 420 -14.98 4.65 -20.58
CA HIS A 420 -13.54 4.67 -20.29
C HIS A 420 -12.82 3.38 -20.66
N GLU A 421 -13.44 2.22 -20.41
CA GLU A 421 -12.76 0.92 -20.53
C GLU A 421 -12.21 0.66 -21.95
N ALA A 422 -12.95 1.06 -22.98
CA ALA A 422 -12.53 0.90 -24.38
C ALA A 422 -11.29 1.72 -24.73
N ASN A 423 -11.08 2.86 -24.08
CA ASN A 423 -9.88 3.65 -24.31
C ASN A 423 -8.67 2.98 -23.64
N CYS A 424 -8.81 2.49 -22.41
CA CYS A 424 -7.73 1.74 -21.74
C CYS A 424 -7.27 0.51 -22.54
N GLU A 425 -8.19 -0.23 -23.16
CA GLU A 425 -7.87 -1.39 -23.98
C GLU A 425 -7.10 -1.03 -25.26
N LYS A 426 -7.37 0.13 -25.88
CA LYS A 426 -6.63 0.58 -27.08
C LYS A 426 -5.16 0.86 -26.77
N THR A 427 -4.85 1.26 -25.54
CA THR A 427 -3.48 1.55 -25.09
C THR A 427 -2.70 0.26 -24.78
N TYR A 428 -3.37 -0.87 -24.61
CA TYR A 428 -2.74 -2.09 -24.13
C TYR A 428 -1.65 -2.62 -25.10
N ALA A 429 -0.42 -2.73 -24.60
CA ALA A 429 0.72 -3.15 -25.41
C ALA A 429 1.05 -4.66 -25.34
N GLY A 430 0.40 -5.41 -24.45
CA GLY A 430 0.58 -6.85 -24.30
C GLY A 430 0.91 -7.30 -22.88
N ARG A 431 0.74 -8.61 -22.63
CA ARG A 431 0.90 -9.22 -21.31
C ARG A 431 2.34 -9.16 -20.80
N ILE A 432 2.47 -9.07 -19.48
CA ILE A 432 3.74 -9.26 -18.78
C ILE A 432 4.05 -10.75 -18.73
N GLU A 433 5.21 -11.15 -19.24
CA GLU A 433 5.72 -12.51 -19.09
C GLU A 433 6.30 -12.67 -17.68
N ILE A 434 5.57 -13.40 -16.82
CA ILE A 434 6.07 -13.76 -15.48
C ILE A 434 7.06 -14.91 -15.67
N CYS A 435 8.35 -14.63 -15.54
CA CYS A 435 9.39 -15.62 -15.69
C CYS A 435 9.76 -16.23 -14.32
N PRO A 436 9.52 -17.55 -14.10
CA PRO A 436 9.74 -18.18 -12.80
C PRO A 436 11.19 -18.09 -12.30
N ALA A 437 12.17 -18.04 -13.21
CA ALA A 437 13.59 -17.91 -12.87
C ALA A 437 13.97 -16.53 -12.29
N PHE A 438 13.08 -15.54 -12.39
CA PHE A 438 13.24 -14.21 -11.79
C PHE A 438 12.69 -14.14 -10.36
N GLU A 439 11.83 -15.08 -9.94
CA GLU A 439 11.18 -15.05 -8.61
C GLU A 439 12.19 -15.13 -7.45
N ASP A 440 13.25 -15.92 -7.60
CA ASP A 440 14.26 -16.15 -6.55
C ASP A 440 15.19 -14.96 -6.29
N ARG A 441 15.24 -13.95 -7.17
CA ARG A 441 16.23 -12.86 -7.07
C ARG A 441 15.68 -11.55 -6.50
N TYR A 442 14.36 -11.36 -6.50
CA TYR A 442 13.76 -10.04 -6.32
C TYR A 442 12.75 -9.94 -5.17
N LEU A 443 12.06 -11.03 -4.82
CA LEU A 443 11.17 -11.02 -3.66
C LEU A 443 11.97 -11.31 -2.38
N CYS A 444 11.85 -10.44 -1.37
CA CYS A 444 12.48 -10.67 -0.06
C CYS A 444 11.96 -11.92 0.65
N PHE A 445 10.76 -12.41 0.29
CA PHE A 445 10.18 -13.67 0.75
C PHE A 445 9.91 -14.60 -0.43
N PRO A 446 10.26 -15.89 -0.34
CA PRO A 446 9.77 -16.88 -1.30
C PRO A 446 8.30 -17.15 -0.97
N LEU A 447 7.35 -16.41 -1.56
CA LEU A 447 5.93 -16.71 -1.43
C LEU A 447 5.49 -17.56 -2.61
N VAL A 448 4.96 -18.75 -2.33
CA VAL A 448 4.36 -19.63 -3.35
C VAL A 448 2.90 -19.92 -3.03
N PRO A 449 2.04 -20.14 -4.04
CA PRO A 449 0.61 -20.36 -3.81
C PRO A 449 0.30 -21.53 -2.84
N SER A 450 1.15 -22.56 -2.80
CA SER A 450 1.00 -23.72 -1.91
C SER A 450 1.22 -23.43 -0.42
N TYR A 451 1.69 -22.23 -0.06
CA TYR A 451 1.79 -21.81 1.35
C TYR A 451 0.46 -21.32 1.91
N PHE A 452 -0.52 -21.03 1.05
CA PHE A 452 -1.88 -20.70 1.44
C PHE A 452 -2.73 -21.98 1.58
N PRO A 453 -3.88 -21.92 2.29
CA PRO A 453 -4.83 -23.02 2.32
C PRO A 453 -5.22 -23.49 0.92
N GLN A 454 -5.35 -24.81 0.72
CA GLN A 454 -5.64 -25.39 -0.59
C GLN A 454 -6.91 -24.82 -1.22
N ASP A 455 -7.94 -24.55 -0.41
CA ASP A 455 -9.22 -23.97 -0.86
C ASP A 455 -9.10 -22.50 -1.30
N MET A 456 -7.94 -21.88 -1.08
CA MET A 456 -7.60 -20.53 -1.53
C MET A 456 -6.61 -20.52 -2.69
N LEU A 457 -6.21 -21.67 -3.24
CA LEU A 457 -5.09 -21.75 -4.18
C LEU A 457 -5.27 -20.84 -5.42
N GLU A 458 -6.48 -20.75 -5.96
CA GLU A 458 -6.80 -19.87 -7.09
C GLU A 458 -6.58 -18.40 -6.73
N ARG A 459 -7.07 -17.97 -5.56
CA ARG A 459 -6.89 -16.60 -5.06
C ARG A 459 -5.44 -16.32 -4.69
N ALA A 460 -4.75 -17.26 -4.07
CA ALA A 460 -3.33 -17.18 -3.78
C ALA A 460 -2.50 -17.00 -5.06
N THR A 461 -2.87 -17.68 -6.15
CA THR A 461 -2.20 -17.51 -7.45
C THR A 461 -2.37 -16.09 -7.98
N ILE A 462 -3.56 -15.51 -7.87
CA ILE A 462 -3.83 -14.12 -8.27
C ILE A 462 -3.05 -13.14 -7.38
N MET A 463 -3.00 -13.39 -6.07
CA MET A 463 -2.21 -12.61 -5.12
C MET A 463 -0.74 -12.56 -5.51
N ILE A 464 -0.10 -13.72 -5.71
CA ILE A 464 1.31 -13.78 -6.13
C ILE A 464 1.52 -13.10 -7.49
N LYS A 465 0.58 -13.26 -8.43
CA LYS A 465 0.62 -12.54 -9.72
C LYS A 465 0.65 -11.02 -9.54
N HIS A 466 -0.18 -10.47 -8.64
CA HIS A 466 -0.20 -9.04 -8.35
C HIS A 466 1.10 -8.55 -7.72
N LEU A 467 1.72 -9.32 -6.81
CA LEU A 467 3.05 -8.98 -6.28
C LEU A 467 4.11 -8.87 -7.39
N HIS A 468 4.07 -9.76 -8.38
CA HIS A 468 4.98 -9.67 -9.52
C HIS A 468 4.74 -8.42 -10.36
N TRP A 469 3.48 -8.06 -10.60
CA TRP A 469 3.14 -6.84 -11.32
C TRP A 469 3.54 -5.58 -10.59
N GLU A 470 3.35 -5.54 -9.27
CA GLU A 470 3.77 -4.43 -8.42
C GLU A 470 5.29 -4.21 -8.50
N HIS A 471 6.07 -5.29 -8.42
CA HIS A 471 7.52 -5.23 -8.50
C HIS A 471 8.00 -4.84 -9.91
N PHE A 472 7.38 -5.41 -10.94
CA PHE A 472 7.63 -5.02 -12.33
C PHE A 472 7.38 -3.53 -12.55
N ASP A 473 6.26 -3.01 -12.06
CA ASP A 473 5.94 -1.58 -12.21
C ASP A 473 6.91 -0.70 -11.42
N GLN A 474 7.42 -1.17 -10.27
CA GLN A 474 8.46 -0.47 -9.51
C GLN A 474 9.75 -0.31 -10.33
N ASP A 475 10.27 -1.41 -10.91
CA ASP A 475 11.46 -1.36 -11.75
C ASP A 475 11.26 -0.45 -12.97
N ARG A 476 10.07 -0.52 -13.58
CA ARG A 476 9.69 0.31 -14.73
C ARG A 476 9.57 1.79 -14.36
N LEU A 477 8.98 2.13 -13.22
CA LEU A 477 8.88 3.50 -12.72
C LEU A 477 10.27 4.06 -12.39
N ASN A 478 11.14 3.27 -11.78
CA ASN A 478 12.52 3.65 -11.53
C ASN A 478 13.29 3.96 -12.84
N PHE A 479 13.12 3.12 -13.87
CA PHE A 479 13.62 3.42 -15.22
C PHE A 479 13.06 4.75 -15.74
N GLN A 480 11.75 4.96 -15.63
CA GLN A 480 11.07 6.17 -16.10
C GLN A 480 11.57 7.43 -15.38
N LEU A 481 11.84 7.36 -14.06
CA LEU A 481 12.41 8.46 -13.28
C LEU A 481 13.80 8.86 -13.78
N HIS A 482 14.66 7.87 -14.05
CA HIS A 482 16.01 8.12 -14.58
C HIS A 482 15.95 8.73 -15.97
N VAL A 483 15.08 8.18 -16.83
CA VAL A 483 14.82 8.70 -18.17
C VAL A 483 14.44 10.17 -18.13
N VAL A 484 13.57 10.56 -17.20
CA VAL A 484 13.04 11.93 -17.14
C VAL A 484 14.08 12.90 -16.60
N ARG A 485 14.80 12.50 -15.55
CA ARG A 485 15.94 13.27 -15.04
C ARG A 485 16.96 13.53 -16.13
N GLN A 486 17.37 12.51 -16.87
CA GLN A 486 18.34 12.64 -17.98
C GLN A 486 17.76 13.45 -19.14
N GLY A 487 16.52 13.14 -19.53
CA GLY A 487 15.80 13.81 -20.61
C GLY A 487 15.76 15.31 -20.39
N ARG A 488 15.43 15.76 -19.18
CA ARG A 488 15.41 17.19 -18.85
C ARG A 488 16.73 17.92 -19.09
N PHE A 489 17.88 17.31 -18.77
CA PHE A 489 19.18 17.96 -18.90
C PHE A 489 19.77 17.87 -20.32
N PHE A 490 19.41 16.83 -21.07
CA PHE A 490 20.05 16.50 -22.35
C PHE A 490 19.04 16.37 -23.50
N TRP A 491 17.86 17.00 -23.38
CA TRP A 491 16.85 16.97 -24.44
C TRP A 491 17.36 17.73 -25.68
N PRO A 492 17.39 17.10 -26.86
CA PRO A 492 17.78 17.79 -28.08
C PRO A 492 16.70 18.79 -28.53
N ASP A 493 17.10 20.01 -28.90
CA ASP A 493 16.21 21.07 -29.37
C ASP A 493 15.41 20.71 -30.65
N ASN A 494 15.86 19.68 -31.39
CA ASN A 494 15.26 19.27 -32.67
C ASN A 494 14.21 18.15 -32.53
N LEU A 495 13.87 17.75 -31.31
CA LEU A 495 12.89 16.71 -31.02
C LEU A 495 11.63 17.33 -30.38
N PRO A 496 10.45 16.68 -30.49
CA PRO A 496 9.27 17.07 -29.74
C PRO A 496 9.58 17.20 -28.25
N ASP A 497 8.93 18.11 -27.53
CA ASP A 497 9.15 18.27 -26.09
C ASP A 497 8.95 16.95 -25.33
N LEU A 498 9.75 16.73 -24.29
CA LEU A 498 9.53 15.63 -23.36
C LEU A 498 8.12 15.79 -22.76
N CYS A 499 7.29 14.78 -22.88
CA CYS A 499 5.97 14.77 -22.26
C CYS A 499 5.74 13.50 -21.47
N PHE A 500 4.99 13.65 -20.39
CA PHE A 500 4.40 12.54 -19.65
C PHE A 500 2.99 12.30 -20.14
N ASN A 501 2.63 11.02 -20.18
CA ASN A 501 1.28 10.57 -20.48
C ASN A 501 0.80 11.03 -21.86
N VAL A 502 1.16 10.26 -22.88
CA VAL A 502 0.86 10.56 -24.29
C VAL A 502 -0.59 10.25 -24.70
N TYR A 503 -1.45 9.87 -23.74
CA TYR A 503 -2.79 9.36 -24.01
C TYR A 503 -3.85 10.27 -23.38
N ASP A 504 -4.83 10.68 -24.19
CA ASP A 504 -6.01 11.40 -23.69
C ASP A 504 -6.84 10.48 -22.77
N ASP A 505 -7.34 11.04 -21.67
CA ASP A 505 -8.24 10.40 -20.68
C ASP A 505 -7.69 9.15 -19.95
N ILE A 506 -6.42 8.79 -20.16
CA ILE A 506 -5.76 7.65 -19.52
C ILE A 506 -4.52 8.18 -18.82
N VAL A 507 -4.26 7.71 -17.61
CA VAL A 507 -3.04 8.00 -16.87
C VAL A 507 -2.09 6.82 -17.01
N ALA A 508 -1.03 6.99 -17.81
CA ALA A 508 0.10 6.09 -17.90
C ALA A 508 1.38 6.86 -17.58
N PHE A 509 2.08 6.51 -16.51
CA PHE A 509 3.37 7.10 -16.11
C PHE A 509 4.49 6.67 -17.06
N THR A 510 4.37 7.03 -18.33
CA THR A 510 5.26 6.69 -19.43
C THR A 510 5.52 7.96 -20.22
N SER A 511 6.78 8.22 -20.54
CA SER A 511 7.16 9.36 -21.39
C SER A 511 7.33 8.97 -22.85
N ASN A 512 7.28 9.95 -23.74
CA ASN A 512 7.66 9.80 -25.15
C ASN A 512 9.17 9.54 -25.39
N PHE A 513 10.01 9.50 -24.34
CA PHE A 513 11.46 9.35 -24.47
C PHE A 513 11.89 8.17 -25.33
N THR A 514 11.40 6.96 -25.06
CA THR A 514 11.82 5.75 -25.80
C THR A 514 11.34 5.74 -27.24
N ASP A 515 10.29 6.51 -27.54
CA ASP A 515 9.69 6.60 -28.87
C ASP A 515 10.39 7.67 -29.73
N VAL A 516 11.04 8.65 -29.10
CA VAL A 516 11.64 9.83 -29.76
C VAL A 516 13.17 9.80 -29.76
N MET A 517 13.80 9.29 -28.70
CA MET A 517 15.26 9.29 -28.55
C MET A 517 15.92 8.16 -29.36
N PRO A 518 17.13 8.39 -29.92
CA PRO A 518 17.89 7.34 -30.59
C PRO A 518 18.19 6.14 -29.68
N SER A 519 18.11 4.93 -30.22
CA SER A 519 18.31 3.69 -29.44
C SER A 519 19.64 3.64 -28.67
N CYS A 520 20.71 4.21 -29.21
CA CYS A 520 22.01 4.27 -28.52
C CYS A 520 21.98 5.10 -27.23
N PHE A 521 21.13 6.12 -27.17
CA PHE A 521 20.96 6.94 -25.96
C PHE A 521 20.08 6.21 -24.94
N VAL A 522 19.02 5.55 -25.40
CA VAL A 522 18.17 4.68 -24.57
C VAL A 522 19.01 3.56 -23.94
N GLU A 523 19.84 2.89 -24.74
CA GLU A 523 20.77 1.85 -24.26
C GLU A 523 21.79 2.38 -23.25
N ARG A 524 22.27 3.61 -23.41
CA ARG A 524 23.19 4.23 -22.44
C ARG A 524 22.50 4.45 -21.09
N VAL A 525 21.28 4.98 -21.09
CA VAL A 525 20.48 5.15 -19.85
C VAL A 525 20.20 3.78 -19.21
N LEU A 526 19.86 2.76 -20.01
CA LEU A 526 19.69 1.38 -19.52
C LEU A 526 20.98 0.81 -18.90
N HIS A 527 22.15 1.11 -19.48
CA HIS A 527 23.44 0.68 -18.93
C HIS A 527 23.78 1.38 -17.61
N GLU A 528 23.42 2.65 -17.44
CA GLU A 528 23.58 3.37 -16.17
C GLU A 528 22.71 2.79 -15.04
N LEU A 529 21.57 2.19 -15.38
CA LEU A 529 20.67 1.49 -14.44
C LEU A 529 21.13 0.07 -14.09
N SER A 530 22.06 -0.51 -14.86
CA SER A 530 22.45 -1.93 -14.75
C SER A 530 23.14 -2.37 -13.43
N PRO A 531 23.73 -1.50 -12.58
CA PRO A 531 24.28 -1.99 -11.31
C PRO A 531 23.22 -2.06 -10.19
N PRO A 532 23.12 -3.17 -9.44
CA PRO A 532 22.09 -3.38 -8.41
C PRO A 532 22.15 -2.40 -7.22
N TRP A 533 23.21 -1.60 -7.13
CA TRP A 533 23.45 -0.63 -6.05
C TRP A 533 22.79 0.74 -6.28
N HIS A 534 22.38 1.06 -7.51
CA HIS A 534 21.73 2.34 -7.85
C HIS A 534 20.20 2.29 -7.71
N ILE A 535 19.63 1.09 -7.62
CA ILE A 535 18.20 0.85 -7.41
C ILE A 535 17.75 1.36 -6.03
N TYR A 536 18.67 1.35 -5.05
CA TYR A 536 18.41 1.85 -3.72
C TYR A 536 18.80 3.33 -3.62
N SER A 537 17.83 4.20 -3.36
CA SER A 537 18.15 5.52 -2.83
C SER A 537 19.05 5.35 -1.61
N PHE A 538 20.01 6.25 -1.42
CA PHE A 538 21.04 6.11 -0.39
C PHE A 538 20.50 5.84 1.03
N TYR A 539 19.29 6.31 1.32
CA TYR A 539 18.56 6.06 2.55
C TYR A 539 18.14 4.59 2.73
N HIS A 540 17.80 3.89 1.65
CA HIS A 540 17.58 2.44 1.67
C HIS A 540 18.87 1.68 1.94
N PHE A 541 20.01 2.13 1.38
CA PHE A 541 21.31 1.52 1.68
C PHE A 541 21.65 1.67 3.17
N ALA A 542 21.45 2.85 3.75
CA ALA A 542 21.67 3.09 5.18
C ALA A 542 20.80 2.17 6.05
N GLY A 543 19.51 2.02 5.72
CA GLY A 543 18.62 1.09 6.43
C GLY A 543 19.03 -0.38 6.28
N ALA A 544 19.46 -0.80 5.08
CA ALA A 544 19.94 -2.15 4.83
C ALA A 544 21.19 -2.47 5.65
N GLU A 545 22.13 -1.54 5.74
CA GLU A 545 23.32 -1.68 6.57
C GLU A 545 22.98 -1.78 8.05
N ILE A 546 22.03 -0.96 8.56
CA ILE A 546 21.53 -1.05 9.94
C ILE A 546 21.04 -2.46 10.26
N VAL A 547 20.12 -2.98 9.45
CA VAL A 547 19.53 -4.32 9.66
C VAL A 547 20.61 -5.41 9.56
N ARG A 548 21.49 -5.33 8.56
CA ARG A 548 22.63 -6.25 8.41
C ARG A 548 23.53 -6.26 9.64
N HIS A 549 23.81 -5.09 10.23
CA HIS A 549 24.63 -4.97 11.43
C HIS A 549 23.96 -5.56 12.67
N ILE A 550 22.65 -5.39 12.83
CA ILE A 550 21.87 -6.00 13.92
C ILE A 550 22.03 -7.52 13.88
N HIS A 551 21.70 -8.14 12.75
CA HIS A 551 21.80 -9.59 12.59
C HIS A 551 23.23 -10.10 12.78
N LYS A 552 24.21 -9.44 12.17
CA LYS A 552 25.61 -9.81 12.28
C LYS A 552 26.07 -9.84 13.74
N VAL A 553 25.75 -8.82 14.53
CA VAL A 553 26.18 -8.76 15.94
C VAL A 553 25.49 -9.84 16.76
N ILE A 554 24.18 -10.05 16.60
CA ILE A 554 23.43 -11.08 17.33
C ILE A 554 23.99 -12.49 17.03
N VAL A 555 24.15 -12.83 15.75
CA VAL A 555 24.63 -14.14 15.31
C VAL A 555 26.09 -14.39 15.75
N GLN A 556 26.96 -13.38 15.65
CA GLN A 556 28.36 -13.52 16.06
C GLN A 556 28.51 -13.66 17.58
N GLN A 557 27.72 -12.90 18.35
CA GLN A 557 27.77 -12.94 19.81
C GLN A 557 26.93 -14.07 20.40
N LYS A 558 26.08 -14.72 19.59
CA LYS A 558 25.09 -15.73 19.99
C LYS A 558 24.33 -15.30 21.24
N SER A 559 23.82 -14.06 21.20
CA SER A 559 23.18 -13.43 22.36
C SER A 559 22.28 -12.29 21.93
N VAL A 560 21.17 -12.12 22.67
CA VAL A 560 20.21 -11.04 22.46
C VAL A 560 20.22 -10.07 23.65
N PRO A 561 20.25 -8.74 23.43
CA PRO A 561 20.13 -7.76 24.49
C PRO A 561 18.66 -7.59 24.95
N SER A 562 18.48 -7.06 26.17
CA SER A 562 17.16 -6.65 26.64
C SER A 562 16.71 -5.35 25.99
N ASP A 563 15.40 -5.16 25.87
CA ASP A 563 14.80 -3.95 25.30
C ASP A 563 15.26 -2.66 25.98
N ALA A 564 15.38 -2.71 27.31
CA ALA A 564 15.88 -1.60 28.11
C ALA A 564 17.35 -1.29 27.79
N ALA A 565 18.18 -2.32 27.60
CA ALA A 565 19.58 -2.15 27.25
C ALA A 565 19.75 -1.57 25.84
N ILE A 566 18.94 -2.01 24.86
CA ILE A 566 18.97 -1.47 23.49
C ILE A 566 18.76 0.04 23.51
N LEU A 567 17.67 0.51 24.12
CA LEU A 567 17.35 1.94 24.12
C LEU A 567 18.37 2.76 24.91
N ALA A 568 18.82 2.25 26.07
CA ALA A 568 19.81 2.93 26.89
C ALA A 568 21.14 3.12 26.13
N GLU A 569 21.68 2.04 25.54
CA GLU A 569 22.94 2.09 24.80
C GLU A 569 22.83 2.90 23.50
N MET A 570 21.70 2.84 22.80
CA MET A 570 21.43 3.69 21.64
C MET A 570 21.47 5.18 22.00
N ARG A 571 20.81 5.58 23.10
CA ARG A 571 20.83 6.97 23.55
C ARG A 571 22.24 7.41 23.93
N THR A 572 22.95 6.62 24.73
CA THR A 572 24.32 6.94 25.14
C THR A 572 25.22 7.10 23.92
N THR A 573 25.26 6.09 23.05
CA THR A 573 26.15 6.05 21.89
C THR A 573 25.83 7.16 20.87
N PHE A 574 24.54 7.41 20.58
CA PHE A 574 24.16 8.42 19.61
C PHE A 574 24.43 9.84 20.14
N ASN A 575 24.22 10.09 21.43
CA ASN A 575 24.58 11.39 22.01
C ASN A 575 26.10 11.58 22.04
N GLU A 576 26.89 10.52 22.32
CA GLU A 576 28.35 10.58 22.27
C GLU A 576 28.89 10.89 20.87
N ILE A 577 28.31 10.28 19.83
CA ILE A 577 28.82 10.38 18.44
C ILE A 577 28.27 11.63 17.73
N PHE A 578 26.96 11.88 17.83
CA PHE A 578 26.32 12.95 17.07
C PHE A 578 26.20 14.26 17.86
N GLY A 579 26.21 14.20 19.20
CA GLY A 579 26.01 15.36 20.05
C GLY A 579 24.71 16.11 19.72
N ASN A 580 24.83 17.40 19.40
CA ASN A 580 23.71 18.26 19.01
C ASN A 580 23.44 18.28 17.49
N THR A 581 24.22 17.54 16.69
CA THR A 581 24.05 17.48 15.24
C THR A 581 22.72 16.83 14.89
N LEU A 582 21.99 17.43 13.95
CA LEU A 582 20.81 16.82 13.36
C LEU A 582 21.26 15.84 12.27
N ILE A 583 20.93 14.57 12.45
CA ILE A 583 21.21 13.52 11.47
C ILE A 583 19.86 13.15 10.87
N TYR A 584 19.71 13.37 9.55
CA TYR A 584 18.43 13.18 8.86
C TYR A 584 17.29 13.98 9.54
N GLY A 585 17.52 15.26 9.81
CA GLY A 585 16.54 16.14 10.47
C GLY A 585 16.18 15.78 11.92
N ARG A 586 16.77 14.73 12.49
CA ARG A 586 16.43 14.20 13.83
C ARG A 586 17.58 14.37 14.81
N ARG A 587 17.24 14.62 16.07
CA ARG A 587 18.22 14.65 17.17
C ARG A 587 18.60 13.22 17.57
N ALA A 588 19.79 13.04 18.13
CA ALA A 588 20.30 11.76 18.64
C ALA A 588 19.27 10.97 19.48
N ASN A 589 18.56 11.62 20.39
CA ASN A 589 17.55 10.98 21.24
C ASN A 589 16.28 10.53 20.50
N GLN A 590 15.93 11.17 19.38
CA GLN A 590 14.81 10.76 18.53
C GLN A 590 15.24 9.53 17.71
N LEU A 591 16.38 9.63 17.02
CA LEU A 591 16.97 8.51 16.28
C LEU A 591 17.16 7.26 17.14
N ALA A 592 17.64 7.43 18.37
CA ALA A 592 17.83 6.32 19.30
C ALA A 592 16.51 5.59 19.62
N ARG A 593 15.38 6.31 19.70
CA ARG A 593 14.06 5.68 19.93
C ARG A 593 13.62 4.93 18.69
N ASP A 594 13.64 5.60 17.54
CA ASP A 594 13.17 5.05 16.27
C ASP A 594 13.95 3.76 15.94
N ILE A 595 15.27 3.83 16.01
CA ILE A 595 16.16 2.68 15.74
C ILE A 595 16.05 1.61 16.82
N SER A 596 15.84 1.96 18.08
CA SER A 596 15.64 0.92 19.10
C SER A 596 14.39 0.07 18.84
N ASN A 597 13.32 0.65 18.30
CA ASN A 597 12.11 -0.10 17.96
C ASN A 597 12.38 -1.06 16.80
N ILE A 598 13.12 -0.60 15.78
CA ILE A 598 13.57 -1.43 14.66
C ILE A 598 14.36 -2.63 15.16
N VAL A 599 15.34 -2.43 16.05
CA VAL A 599 16.14 -3.52 16.61
C VAL A 599 15.27 -4.54 17.34
N LYS A 600 14.26 -4.09 18.09
CA LYS A 600 13.34 -5.00 18.80
C LYS A 600 12.50 -5.81 17.83
N GLU A 601 11.90 -5.15 16.83
CA GLU A 601 11.11 -5.79 15.79
C GLU A 601 11.93 -6.86 15.05
N GLU A 602 13.19 -6.58 14.71
CA GLU A 602 14.08 -7.55 14.05
C GLU A 602 14.47 -8.72 14.98
N ILE A 603 14.63 -8.47 16.28
CA ILE A 603 14.90 -9.52 17.27
C ILE A 603 13.72 -10.48 17.38
N GLU A 604 12.51 -9.94 17.49
CA GLU A 604 11.29 -10.72 17.66
C GLU A 604 10.87 -11.40 16.35
N GLY A 605 10.98 -10.71 15.22
CA GLY A 605 10.61 -11.22 13.91
C GLY A 605 11.37 -12.49 13.52
N TYR A 606 12.66 -12.59 13.87
CA TYR A 606 13.50 -13.76 13.58
C TYR A 606 13.49 -14.81 14.70
N ASP A 607 12.78 -14.55 15.79
CA ASP A 607 12.76 -15.39 16.98
C ASP A 607 14.14 -15.62 17.63
N TYR A 608 15.01 -14.61 17.55
CA TYR A 608 16.39 -14.72 18.07
C TYR A 608 16.42 -14.92 19.59
N ARG A 609 15.40 -14.46 20.32
CA ARG A 609 15.30 -14.69 21.77
C ARG A 609 15.19 -16.17 22.09
N ASN A 610 14.40 -16.92 21.33
CA ASN A 610 14.30 -18.37 21.49
C ASN A 610 15.57 -19.08 21.02
N GLU A 611 16.23 -18.59 19.96
CA GLU A 611 17.41 -19.23 19.38
C GLU A 611 18.69 -19.05 20.23
N TYR A 612 18.95 -17.83 20.73
CA TYR A 612 20.24 -17.47 21.34
C TYR A 612 20.18 -17.16 22.84
N GLY A 613 18.98 -16.97 23.42
CA GLY A 613 18.78 -16.63 24.82
C GLY A 613 19.24 -15.21 25.20
N ASP A 614 18.71 -14.70 26.30
CA ASP A 614 19.08 -13.37 26.83
C ASP A 614 20.38 -13.45 27.63
N ARG A 615 21.42 -12.65 27.28
CA ARG A 615 22.50 -12.14 28.19
C ARG A 615 23.68 -11.51 27.42
N LYS A 616 23.79 -10.16 27.50
CA LYS A 616 25.00 -9.34 27.76
C LYS A 616 24.72 -7.86 27.39
N PRO A 617 24.87 -6.88 28.32
CA PRO A 617 24.74 -5.45 27.99
C PRO A 617 25.69 -4.98 26.88
N ALA A 618 26.87 -5.61 26.78
CA ALA A 618 27.86 -5.32 25.74
C ALA A 618 27.34 -5.53 24.31
N VAL A 619 26.36 -6.42 24.10
CA VAL A 619 25.78 -6.67 22.77
C VAL A 619 24.95 -5.46 22.32
N ALA A 620 24.15 -4.87 23.21
CA ALA A 620 23.41 -3.65 22.92
C ALA A 620 24.34 -2.49 22.52
N ARG A 621 25.48 -2.37 23.22
CA ARG A 621 26.51 -1.37 22.89
C ARG A 621 27.15 -1.60 21.53
N LEU A 622 27.48 -2.85 21.19
CA LEU A 622 28.04 -3.20 19.87
C LEU A 622 27.06 -2.92 18.73
N ILE A 623 25.77 -3.23 18.94
CA ILE A 623 24.69 -2.90 18.00
C ILE A 623 24.59 -1.38 17.83
N ALA A 624 24.51 -0.64 18.94
CA ALA A 624 24.41 0.82 18.93
C ALA A 624 25.60 1.49 18.22
N LEU A 625 26.82 1.04 18.50
CA LEU A 625 28.04 1.56 17.87
C LEU A 625 28.06 1.27 16.36
N SER A 626 27.74 0.04 15.97
CA SER A 626 27.73 -0.36 14.55
C SER A 626 26.72 0.47 13.75
N ILE A 627 25.55 0.72 14.32
CA ILE A 627 24.51 1.54 13.68
C ILE A 627 24.93 3.00 13.63
N ALA A 628 25.42 3.58 14.72
CA ALA A 628 25.82 4.98 14.75
C ALA A 628 26.91 5.29 13.69
N LEU A 629 27.87 4.39 13.52
CA LEU A 629 28.91 4.52 12.49
C LEU A 629 28.34 4.43 11.07
N SER A 630 27.36 3.56 10.85
CA SER A 630 26.68 3.42 9.55
C SER A 630 25.91 4.68 9.20
N LEU A 631 25.22 5.29 10.17
CA LEU A 631 24.49 6.55 10.02
C LEU A 631 25.42 7.74 9.78
N ASP A 632 26.51 7.85 10.54
CA ASP A 632 27.50 8.93 10.38
C ASP A 632 28.16 8.88 9.00
N TYR A 633 28.61 7.69 8.59
CA TYR A 633 29.14 7.49 7.23
C TYR A 633 28.10 7.89 6.19
N SER A 634 26.87 7.45 6.41
CA SER A 634 25.81 7.69 5.44
C SER A 634 25.53 9.19 5.31
N TYR A 635 25.30 9.86 6.42
CA TYR A 635 25.05 11.30 6.49
C TYR A 635 26.18 12.14 5.86
N ARG A 636 27.44 11.80 6.09
CA ARG A 636 28.58 12.53 5.52
C ARG A 636 28.70 12.41 4.01
N GLN A 637 28.34 11.26 3.43
CA GLN A 637 28.33 11.09 1.97
C GLN A 637 27.26 11.96 1.31
N LEU A 638 26.11 12.15 1.97
CA LEU A 638 25.06 13.05 1.49
C LEU A 638 25.51 14.51 1.53
N GLN A 639 26.13 14.94 2.64
CA GLN A 639 26.70 16.28 2.73
C GLN A 639 27.78 16.52 1.65
N GLY A 640 28.61 15.51 1.35
CA GLY A 640 29.62 15.59 0.28
C GLY A 640 29.06 15.58 -1.14
N ARG A 641 27.77 15.26 -1.34
CA ARG A 641 27.09 15.30 -2.64
C ARG A 641 26.37 16.62 -2.95
N GLN A 642 26.06 17.44 -1.94
CA GLN A 642 25.53 18.79 -2.19
C GLN A 642 26.50 19.67 -3.00
N ASP A 643 27.81 19.36 -2.97
CA ASP A 643 28.84 20.03 -3.78
C ASP A 643 29.06 19.41 -5.19
N LEU A 644 28.32 18.36 -5.56
CA LEU A 644 28.51 17.62 -6.83
C LEU A 644 27.38 17.80 -7.86
N CYS A 645 26.36 18.61 -7.56
CA CYS A 645 25.28 18.95 -8.51
C CYS A 645 25.62 20.15 -9.43
N GLU A 646 26.89 20.34 -9.77
CA GLU A 646 27.28 21.09 -10.98
C GLU A 646 28.02 20.12 -11.91
N VAL A 647 27.27 19.25 -12.58
CA VAL A 647 27.77 18.64 -13.82
C VAL A 647 27.63 19.70 -14.91
N ILE A 648 28.67 20.50 -15.06
CA ILE A 648 28.85 21.37 -16.23
C ILE A 648 28.90 20.44 -17.47
N PRO A 649 28.16 20.73 -18.55
CA PRO A 649 28.25 19.93 -19.77
C PRO A 649 29.69 19.99 -20.29
N GLU A 650 30.24 18.83 -20.69
CA GLU A 650 31.40 18.80 -21.56
C GLU A 650 31.00 19.43 -22.91
N GLU A 651 31.19 20.75 -23.04
CA GLU A 651 31.37 21.35 -24.35
C GLU A 651 32.68 20.84 -24.95
N SER A 652 32.56 20.49 -26.21
CA SER A 652 33.60 20.08 -27.13
C SER A 652 34.94 20.82 -27.01
N ALA A 653 36.00 20.02 -27.15
CA ALA A 653 37.28 20.34 -27.78
C ALA A 653 38.28 21.28 -27.05
N ASP A 654 39.44 20.69 -26.76
CA ASP A 654 40.79 21.30 -26.72
C ASP A 654 41.22 22.18 -25.52
N VAL A 655 41.64 21.59 -24.38
CA VAL A 655 42.66 22.20 -23.47
C VAL A 655 43.52 21.14 -22.71
N PRO A 656 44.86 21.29 -22.55
CA PRO A 656 45.78 20.23 -22.09
C PRO A 656 46.02 20.14 -20.57
N ARG A 657 46.28 18.90 -20.08
CA ARG A 657 46.63 18.55 -18.68
C ARG A 657 47.88 19.31 -18.16
N ASN A 658 47.75 20.00 -17.03
CA ASN A 658 48.87 20.50 -16.21
C ASN A 658 49.11 19.60 -14.97
N ARG A 659 50.38 19.31 -14.67
CA ARG A 659 50.83 18.54 -13.48
C ARG A 659 50.70 19.37 -12.20
N ILE A 660 50.12 18.80 -11.15
CA ILE A 660 50.19 19.32 -9.78
C ILE A 660 51.50 18.80 -9.15
N ARG A 661 52.35 19.69 -8.65
CA ARG A 661 53.51 19.35 -7.80
C ARG A 661 53.19 19.75 -6.37
N VAL A 662 53.28 18.81 -5.43
CA VAL A 662 53.07 19.04 -3.99
C VAL A 662 54.41 19.30 -3.32
N GLU A 663 54.62 20.48 -2.75
CA GLU A 663 55.78 20.78 -1.89
C GLU A 663 55.38 20.66 -0.40
N ARG A 664 56.27 20.05 0.41
CA ARG A 664 56.12 19.90 1.86
C ARG A 664 56.86 21.07 2.55
N LYS A 665 56.20 21.80 3.45
CA LYS A 665 56.87 22.72 4.39
C LYS A 665 56.55 22.30 5.83
N GLU A 666 57.59 22.21 6.66
CA GLU A 666 57.49 21.90 8.10
C GLU A 666 57.39 23.18 8.91
N TYR A 667 56.54 23.19 9.95
CA TYR A 667 56.46 24.27 10.94
C TYR A 667 56.67 23.70 12.35
N LEU A 668 57.47 24.39 13.17
CA LEU A 668 57.73 24.04 14.57
C LEU A 668 56.81 24.87 15.49
N LYS A 669 56.04 24.23 16.37
CA LYS A 669 55.29 24.91 17.45
C LYS A 669 55.88 24.57 18.81
N LEU A 670 56.05 25.60 19.63
CA LEU A 670 56.62 25.55 20.99
C LEU A 670 55.50 25.48 22.02
N TYR A 671 55.56 24.51 22.93
CA TYR A 671 54.67 24.43 24.10
C TYR A 671 55.44 24.78 25.39
N PRO A 672 54.92 25.66 26.26
CA PRO A 672 55.54 25.96 27.54
C PRO A 672 55.22 24.87 28.58
N THR A 673 56.25 24.42 29.30
CA THR A 673 56.10 23.54 30.48
C THR A 673 56.57 24.22 31.77
N SER A 674 56.09 23.72 32.90
CA SER A 674 56.02 24.33 34.24
C SER A 674 57.34 24.72 34.94
N ASN A 675 58.50 24.64 34.28
CA ASN A 675 59.80 25.14 34.77
C ASN A 675 60.49 26.12 33.78
N GLY A 676 59.74 26.82 32.93
CA GLY A 676 60.27 27.90 32.09
C GLY A 676 61.13 27.47 30.88
N CYS A 677 61.40 26.17 30.70
CA CYS A 677 61.96 25.62 29.46
C CYS A 677 60.84 25.13 28.52
N LYS A 678 60.92 25.51 27.24
CA LYS A 678 59.94 25.20 26.19
C LYS A 678 60.33 23.92 25.43
N HIS A 679 59.40 22.98 25.29
CA HIS A 679 59.56 21.80 24.42
C HIS A 679 58.95 22.10 23.03
N ILE A 680 59.63 21.67 21.96
CA ILE A 680 59.19 21.84 20.56
C ILE A 680 58.68 20.49 20.01
N THR A 681 57.49 20.48 19.41
CA THR A 681 56.98 19.37 18.59
C THR A 681 56.71 19.85 17.15
N ARG A 682 56.94 18.96 16.17
CA ARG A 682 56.79 19.21 14.72
C ARG A 682 55.44 18.72 14.23
N ASP A 683 54.65 19.60 13.62
CA ASP A 683 53.45 19.22 12.86
C ASP A 683 53.61 19.61 11.38
N THR A 684 53.19 18.72 10.47
CA THR A 684 53.26 18.94 9.01
C THR A 684 51.89 19.26 8.43
N ILE A 685 51.74 20.36 7.71
CA ILE A 685 50.52 20.73 6.95
C ILE A 685 50.86 20.81 5.45
N ARG A 686 49.97 20.34 4.57
CA ARG A 686 50.10 20.47 3.09
C ARG A 686 49.27 21.65 2.60
N VAL A 687 49.86 22.49 1.73
CA VAL A 687 49.18 23.59 1.01
C VAL A 687 49.38 23.37 -0.49
N VAL A 688 48.33 23.49 -1.31
CA VAL A 688 48.39 23.31 -2.78
C VAL A 688 48.15 24.64 -3.48
N LYS A 689 48.97 25.00 -4.48
CA LYS A 689 48.85 26.20 -5.32
C LYS A 689 48.93 25.79 -6.80
N VAL A 690 48.05 26.31 -7.67
CA VAL A 690 47.94 25.91 -9.09
C VAL A 690 48.30 27.09 -10.02
N LEU A 691 49.07 26.84 -11.08
CA LEU A 691 49.44 27.78 -12.16
C LEU A 691 49.40 27.07 -13.54
N TYR A 692 49.03 27.76 -14.63
CA TYR A 692 48.67 27.19 -15.96
C TYR A 692 49.55 27.66 -17.14
N LYS A 693 49.84 26.77 -18.14
CA LYS A 693 49.85 26.99 -19.64
C LYS A 693 50.42 25.77 -20.48
N PRO A 694 50.23 25.65 -21.84
CA PRO A 694 49.74 24.42 -22.54
C PRO A 694 50.64 23.73 -23.65
N GLY A 695 50.35 22.46 -24.03
CA GLY A 695 50.41 21.93 -25.44
C GLY A 695 50.85 20.46 -25.79
N LYS A 696 49.97 19.71 -26.54
CA LYS A 696 50.12 18.71 -27.67
C LYS A 696 50.56 17.19 -27.59
N LYS A 697 49.70 16.36 -28.26
CA LYS A 697 49.84 15.18 -29.20
C LYS A 697 50.04 13.67 -28.76
N CYS A 698 48.99 12.87 -29.10
CA CYS A 698 48.89 11.60 -29.91
C CYS A 698 49.41 10.19 -29.48
N LYS A 699 48.52 9.19 -29.71
CA LYS A 699 48.63 7.86 -30.40
C LYS A 699 48.42 6.51 -29.64
N GLU A 700 47.31 5.84 -30.02
CA GLU A 700 47.11 4.48 -30.57
C GLU A 700 47.47 3.15 -29.84
N THR A 701 46.52 2.19 -29.98
CA THR A 701 46.59 0.69 -30.00
C THR A 701 46.75 -0.12 -28.71
N SER A 702 46.19 -1.32 -28.50
CA SER A 702 45.04 -2.11 -28.99
C SER A 702 45.15 -3.52 -28.34
N CYS A 703 44.02 -4.15 -27.96
CA CYS A 703 43.73 -5.62 -27.93
C CYS A 703 44.62 -6.56 -27.06
N THR A 704 44.22 -7.68 -26.43
CA THR A 704 43.03 -8.56 -26.36
C THR A 704 43.42 -9.69 -25.38
N GLY A 705 42.46 -10.34 -24.69
CA GLY A 705 42.66 -11.71 -24.18
C GLY A 705 41.91 -12.10 -22.91
N HIS A 706 40.76 -12.76 -23.11
CA HIS A 706 40.02 -13.70 -22.22
C HIS A 706 40.92 -14.60 -21.34
N ASP A 707 40.55 -15.15 -20.16
CA ASP A 707 39.29 -15.75 -19.73
C ASP A 707 39.25 -16.10 -18.21
N ASN A 708 38.03 -16.22 -17.69
CA ASN A 708 37.54 -17.12 -16.61
C ASN A 708 37.76 -16.87 -15.10
N SER A 709 36.65 -16.39 -14.51
CA SER A 709 35.91 -16.99 -13.39
C SER A 709 36.55 -17.02 -11.99
N THR A 710 36.37 -15.94 -11.24
CA THR A 710 36.04 -15.96 -9.81
C THR A 710 35.43 -14.59 -9.45
N PRO A 711 34.21 -14.47 -8.89
CA PRO A 711 33.75 -13.18 -8.40
C PRO A 711 34.48 -12.89 -7.09
N TYR A 712 35.66 -12.27 -7.19
CA TYR A 712 36.29 -11.62 -6.05
C TYR A 712 35.36 -10.50 -5.59
N LEU A 713 34.79 -10.67 -4.39
CA LEU A 713 34.31 -9.56 -3.57
C LEU A 713 35.46 -8.55 -3.43
N LEU A 714 35.47 -7.52 -4.27
CA LEU A 714 36.26 -6.32 -4.04
C LEU A 714 35.59 -5.57 -2.89
N LEU A 715 35.92 -5.99 -1.66
CA LEU A 715 35.84 -5.14 -0.49
C LEU A 715 36.60 -3.86 -0.83
N HIS A 716 35.86 -2.76 -0.93
CA HIS A 716 36.41 -1.43 -1.18
C HIS A 716 37.59 -1.19 -0.23
N PRO A 717 38.77 -0.74 -0.69
CA PRO A 717 40.01 -0.67 0.10
C PRO A 717 39.96 0.27 1.31
N ASN A 718 38.82 0.93 1.56
CA ASN A 718 38.56 1.75 2.74
C ASN A 718 37.85 1.00 3.88
N LEU A 719 37.29 -0.20 3.65
CA LEU A 719 36.74 -1.06 4.72
C LEU A 719 37.84 -1.81 5.49
N ALA A 720 39.02 -2.01 4.88
CA ALA A 720 40.21 -2.52 5.56
C ALA A 720 40.90 -1.46 6.45
N ARG A 721 40.35 -0.24 6.50
CA ARG A 721 40.79 0.86 7.37
C ARG A 721 39.68 1.25 8.34
N LEU A 722 39.13 0.26 9.04
CA LEU A 722 38.54 0.52 10.35
C LEU A 722 39.62 1.20 11.21
N PRO A 723 39.34 2.35 11.85
CA PRO A 723 40.24 2.83 12.88
C PRO A 723 40.31 1.74 13.95
N ILE A 724 41.53 1.28 14.21
CA ILE A 724 41.87 0.53 15.42
C ILE A 724 41.16 1.25 16.56
N LEU A 725 40.25 0.54 17.24
CA LEU A 725 39.55 1.01 18.44
C LEU A 725 40.54 1.82 19.30
N PRO A 726 40.17 3.03 19.78
CA PRO A 726 41.06 3.74 20.68
C PRO A 726 41.44 2.80 21.84
N LYS A 727 42.74 2.71 22.13
CA LYS A 727 43.37 1.82 23.12
C LYS A 727 42.82 1.95 24.55
N THR A 728 41.81 2.79 24.78
CA THR A 728 41.08 2.94 26.04
C THR A 728 39.98 1.89 26.26
N PHE A 729 39.77 0.95 25.33
CA PHE A 729 38.72 -0.09 25.45
C PHE A 729 39.21 -1.51 25.73
N ILE A 730 40.48 -1.67 26.12
CA ILE A 730 40.97 -2.91 26.74
C ILE A 730 41.39 -2.56 28.16
N ASN A 731 40.44 -2.67 29.08
CA ASN A 731 40.64 -3.04 30.49
C ASN A 731 39.29 -3.50 31.06
#